data_AF-A0A1D1XJ16-F1
#
_entry.id   AF-A0A1D1XJ16-F1
#
_cell.length_a   1.000
_cell.length_b   1.000
_cell.length_c   1.000
_cell.angle_alpha   90.00
_cell.angle_beta   90.00
_cell.angle_gamma   90.00
#
_symmetry.space_group_name_H-M   'P 1'
#
loop_
_entity.id
_entity.type
_entity.pdbx_description
1 polymer ?
#
loop_
_entity_poly.entity_id
_entity_poly.type
_entity_poly.pdbx_seq_one_letter_code
_entity_poly.pdbx_strand_id
1 'polypeptide(L)'
;DATTKEANNILPNPNGQNFSKGVANPVTVLVLSPRAWIDLRALAAADERPRPPQSSRPRRSFGYRLPAMFPNSSLVLPRVAPSTGLAPVFSCAPLPAAPSLHRHRSPSSHGSLSISLHERHLRFVPLQALGNRDVATETAASATVAVHNDGSPDYTVFEIRPRNRIGLLQVITRVFKVLGLRIEKALVEFEGEFFVKRFFVVDSHGRKIEGEEGLDRIRKALLDAIGAEEVDLVDGGPPLAVRAASSRGLVMRRGGLVAKDAAMEGRAKAETMFALMDGFLKNDPVSLQKDVLHHVEYTVARSRFSFDDFEAYQALSHSVRDRLIERWHDTQQYFKRKDPKRLYFLSLEFLMGRSLSNSVINLGIRDQYADALKQLGFEFEVLAEQEGDAALGNGGLARLSACQMDSLATMDFPAWGYGLRYQYGLFRQVILDGFQHEQPDYWLNFGNPWEIERVHVSYPVKFYGTIEDKLANGDKCKVWVPGEMVEAVAYDNPIPGYGTRNTINLRLWAAKPSGQYDMESFNTGDYINEVINRQRAETISNVLYPDDRSYQGKELRLKQQYFFVSASLQDILRRFKDSHSNFDQFPEKVALQLNDTHPSLAIPEVMRILIDEENLSWNQAWDIVCKIFSFTAHTVNPEGLERIPVDLLGSLLPRHLQIIFDINHGFMEELKRSFGLDYNRLSRMSIIEEGAVKCIRVSNLSLVCCHTIDGVSRAHLDTLKTRVFKDFYELWPHKFHYKTNGVTQRRWMVVSNPSLCGLISKWLGTDSWVRDMDLLMGLREHAEDANFQEQWRNVRRANKIRLAEFIETMSGMKVSPDAMFDVQIKRIHEYKRQLLNIFGIIYRYDCIKNMKKSDRKKVVPRVCIIGGKAAPGYDVAKKIIKLCHAVGETINNDPEIGDLLKLVFIPDYNVSVAELVIPGSDLSQHISTAGHEASGTGNMKFLMNGCLLLATADGSTMEIIEEVGEDNMFIFGAKKHEVAALREKSRTHKVPLQFARVLRMIQDGHFGFEDYFKSLCDTVESGHDFFLLGHDFASYLEAHAAADKAFVDQKSWTKMSILSSASSGRFSSDKTVAEYASKTWGIEPCKCPIGLNE
;
A
#
# COMPACT_ATOMS: atom_id res chain seq x y z
N ASP A 1 -6.67 -23.48 -42.58
CA ASP A 1 -7.83 -23.54 -43.51
C ASP A 1 -9.08 -24.04 -42.79
N ALA A 2 -10.24 -23.90 -43.45
CA ALA A 2 -11.62 -24.34 -43.15
C ALA A 2 -11.90 -25.14 -41.83
N THR A 3 -12.89 -24.82 -40.98
CA THR A 3 -14.37 -24.71 -41.18
C THR A 3 -15.03 -26.02 -41.69
N THR A 4 -16.24 -26.46 -41.28
CA THR A 4 -17.37 -25.73 -40.66
C THR A 4 -18.30 -26.65 -39.82
N LYS A 5 -19.26 -26.06 -39.10
CA LYS A 5 -20.41 -26.67 -38.40
C LYS A 5 -21.37 -27.45 -39.32
N GLU A 6 -22.13 -28.39 -38.75
CA GLU A 6 -23.62 -28.50 -38.71
C GLU A 6 -24.01 -29.88 -38.10
N ALA A 7 -25.26 -30.24 -37.73
CA ALA A 7 -26.59 -29.65 -37.97
C ALA A 7 -27.53 -29.79 -36.74
N ASN A 8 -28.77 -29.32 -36.82
CA ASN A 8 -29.80 -29.45 -35.78
C ASN A 8 -31.21 -29.36 -36.39
N ASN A 9 -32.11 -30.37 -36.24
CA ASN A 9 -33.58 -30.16 -36.29
C ASN A 9 -34.52 -31.38 -36.08
N ILE A 10 -35.69 -31.07 -35.49
CA ILE A 10 -37.04 -31.64 -35.68
C ILE A 10 -37.44 -33.00 -35.02
N LEU A 11 -38.60 -32.97 -34.35
CA LEU A 11 -39.39 -34.06 -33.74
C LEU A 11 -40.58 -34.45 -34.65
N PRO A 12 -41.25 -35.60 -34.43
CA PRO A 12 -42.54 -35.54 -33.70
C PRO A 12 -42.80 -36.73 -32.74
N ASN A 13 -43.87 -36.61 -31.93
CA ASN A 13 -44.30 -37.56 -30.89
C ASN A 13 -45.85 -37.71 -30.89
N PRO A 14 -46.42 -38.89 -30.58
CA PRO A 14 -47.82 -39.00 -30.17
C PRO A 14 -48.10 -39.93 -28.96
N ASN A 15 -48.78 -39.37 -27.94
CA ASN A 15 -49.83 -39.95 -27.03
C ASN A 15 -49.60 -41.32 -26.32
N GLY A 16 -49.95 -41.59 -25.05
CA GLY A 16 -50.63 -40.89 -23.92
C GLY A 16 -50.62 -41.86 -22.69
N GLN A 17 -51.07 -41.60 -21.46
CA GLN A 17 -52.06 -40.66 -20.89
C GLN A 17 -51.68 -40.19 -19.44
N ASN A 18 -52.60 -39.48 -18.77
CA ASN A 18 -52.53 -38.78 -17.47
C ASN A 18 -52.39 -39.72 -16.22
N PHE A 19 -52.05 -39.29 -14.98
CA PHE A 19 -52.53 -38.13 -14.21
C PHE A 19 -51.59 -37.59 -13.09
N SER A 20 -51.50 -36.25 -13.00
CA SER A 20 -51.31 -35.35 -11.83
C SER A 20 -50.54 -35.76 -10.56
N LYS A 21 -49.49 -35.00 -10.19
CA LYS A 21 -49.56 -33.88 -9.19
C LYS A 21 -48.18 -33.25 -8.86
N GLY A 22 -48.14 -31.91 -8.84
CA GLY A 22 -47.59 -31.15 -7.68
C GLY A 22 -46.11 -30.77 -7.61
N VAL A 23 -45.80 -29.53 -8.04
CA VAL A 23 -44.83 -28.57 -7.43
C VAL A 23 -43.31 -28.89 -7.52
N ALA A 24 -42.51 -27.84 -7.75
CA ALA A 24 -41.04 -27.87 -7.84
C ALA A 24 -40.35 -27.53 -6.50
N ASN A 25 -39.05 -27.78 -6.40
CA ASN A 25 -38.20 -27.24 -5.32
C ASN A 25 -36.78 -26.92 -5.83
N PRO A 26 -36.05 -25.97 -5.20
CA PRO A 26 -34.81 -25.41 -5.74
C PRO A 26 -33.54 -26.16 -5.33
N VAL A 27 -32.43 -25.86 -6.00
CA VAL A 27 -31.07 -26.30 -5.62
C VAL A 27 -30.63 -25.57 -4.36
N THR A 28 -30.34 -26.30 -3.29
CA THR A 28 -29.84 -25.76 -2.01
C THR A 28 -28.32 -25.74 -2.00
N VAL A 29 -27.72 -24.59 -1.70
CA VAL A 29 -26.28 -24.47 -1.42
C VAL A 29 -26.01 -24.90 0.01
N LEU A 30 -25.11 -25.87 0.21
CA LEU A 30 -24.77 -26.42 1.51
C LEU A 30 -23.72 -25.56 2.23
N VAL A 31 -24.15 -24.81 3.24
CA VAL A 31 -23.27 -24.13 4.20
C VAL A 31 -22.82 -25.13 5.26
N LEU A 32 -21.51 -25.39 5.36
CA LEU A 32 -20.92 -26.24 6.39
C LEU A 32 -20.61 -25.43 7.66
N SER A 33 -20.97 -25.96 8.83
CA SER A 33 -20.74 -25.32 10.13
C SER A 33 -19.53 -25.93 10.87
N PRO A 34 -18.76 -25.14 11.63
CA PRO A 34 -17.49 -25.58 12.21
C PRO A 34 -17.67 -26.35 13.53
N ARG A 35 -17.96 -27.66 13.46
CA ARG A 35 -17.89 -28.61 14.61
C ARG A 35 -17.52 -30.03 14.18
N ALA A 36 -16.23 -30.33 13.97
CA ALA A 36 -15.73 -31.70 13.80
C ALA A 36 -14.18 -31.89 13.95
N TRP A 37 -13.46 -31.07 14.73
CA TRP A 37 -11.99 -31.19 14.87
C TRP A 37 -11.51 -30.98 16.32
N ILE A 38 -11.77 -31.96 17.19
CA ILE A 38 -11.00 -32.35 18.39
C ILE A 38 -11.36 -33.82 18.66
N ASP A 39 -10.41 -34.74 18.46
CA ASP A 39 -10.01 -35.77 19.44
C ASP A 39 -9.02 -36.76 18.81
N LEU A 40 -7.75 -36.76 19.27
CA LEU A 40 -6.79 -37.89 19.27
C LEU A 40 -5.39 -37.47 19.79
N ARG A 41 -5.31 -36.87 20.98
CA ARG A 41 -4.03 -36.64 21.70
C ARG A 41 -4.14 -36.86 23.22
N ALA A 42 -4.61 -38.04 23.62
CA ALA A 42 -4.55 -38.48 25.02
C ALA A 42 -4.45 -40.02 25.12
N LEU A 43 -3.22 -40.56 25.20
CA LEU A 43 -2.83 -41.88 25.77
C LEU A 43 -1.36 -42.22 25.44
N ALA A 44 -0.40 -41.91 26.34
CA ALA A 44 0.90 -42.60 26.52
C ALA A 44 1.84 -41.88 27.51
N ALA A 45 1.82 -42.23 28.80
CA ALA A 45 2.90 -41.97 29.76
C ALA A 45 2.73 -42.84 31.03
N ALA A 46 3.86 -43.30 31.61
CA ALA A 46 3.99 -44.25 32.74
C ALA A 46 3.40 -45.66 32.51
N ASP A 47 4.02 -46.79 32.87
CA ASP A 47 5.44 -47.18 33.16
C ASP A 47 5.49 -48.75 33.03
N GLU A 48 6.48 -49.59 33.41
CA GLU A 48 7.73 -49.48 34.18
C GLU A 48 8.96 -50.04 33.40
N ARG A 49 9.78 -50.89 34.05
CA ARG A 49 10.92 -51.68 33.55
C ARG A 49 10.90 -53.05 34.29
N PRO A 50 11.87 -54.00 34.18
CA PRO A 50 13.00 -54.15 33.23
C PRO A 50 13.28 -55.61 32.70
N ARG A 51 14.17 -55.71 31.68
CA ARG A 51 15.14 -56.82 31.38
C ARG A 51 14.70 -58.10 30.57
N PRO A 52 15.66 -58.88 30.00
CA PRO A 52 15.49 -59.79 28.83
C PRO A 52 15.89 -61.27 29.17
N PRO A 53 16.37 -62.19 28.28
CA PRO A 53 16.48 -62.24 26.79
C PRO A 53 16.04 -63.58 26.12
N GLN A 54 16.10 -63.68 24.77
CA GLN A 54 16.79 -64.78 24.01
C GLN A 54 16.66 -64.63 22.46
N SER A 55 17.21 -65.59 21.70
CA SER A 55 17.58 -65.46 20.27
C SER A 55 17.09 -66.60 19.37
N SER A 56 16.81 -66.36 18.07
CA SER A 56 17.23 -67.27 16.95
C SER A 56 16.91 -66.76 15.52
N ARG A 57 17.71 -67.26 14.56
CA ARG A 57 17.49 -67.45 13.09
C ARG A 57 17.68 -68.99 12.82
N PRO A 58 17.61 -69.62 11.61
CA PRO A 58 17.62 -69.10 10.21
C PRO A 58 16.84 -69.91 9.11
N ARG A 59 17.07 -69.60 7.80
CA ARG A 59 16.82 -70.42 6.56
C ARG A 59 15.33 -70.59 6.14
N ARG A 60 14.88 -70.95 4.90
CA ARG A 60 15.35 -71.09 3.47
C ARG A 60 14.09 -71.41 2.58
N SER A 61 14.02 -71.47 1.23
CA SER A 61 14.63 -70.76 0.06
C SER A 61 14.16 -71.39 -1.29
N PHE A 62 14.21 -70.65 -2.42
CA PHE A 62 13.88 -71.04 -3.84
C PHE A 62 12.38 -71.10 -4.24
N GLY A 63 12.00 -70.85 -5.52
CA GLY A 63 12.77 -70.26 -6.64
C GLY A 63 12.15 -70.38 -8.06
N TYR A 64 12.65 -69.55 -9.00
CA TYR A 64 12.62 -69.62 -10.49
C TYR A 64 11.32 -69.75 -11.30
N ARG A 65 11.18 -68.86 -12.31
CA ARG A 65 11.31 -69.21 -13.76
C ARG A 65 11.46 -67.99 -14.69
N LEU A 66 12.13 -68.21 -15.82
CA LEU A 66 12.17 -67.38 -17.04
C LEU A 66 11.59 -68.21 -18.21
N PRO A 67 11.25 -67.60 -19.36
CA PRO A 67 12.15 -67.73 -20.52
C PRO A 67 12.24 -66.48 -21.42
N ALA A 68 13.11 -66.52 -22.43
CA ALA A 68 13.23 -65.52 -23.50
C ALA A 68 13.47 -66.21 -24.86
N MET A 69 13.17 -65.53 -25.99
CA MET A 69 13.49 -65.98 -27.35
C MET A 69 13.81 -64.83 -28.32
N PHE A 70 14.56 -65.17 -29.37
CA PHE A 70 15.07 -64.44 -30.55
C PHE A 70 15.25 -65.52 -31.68
N PRO A 71 15.78 -65.30 -32.92
CA PRO A 71 16.26 -64.10 -33.64
C PRO A 71 15.76 -63.99 -35.12
N ASN A 72 16.49 -63.25 -35.98
CA ASN A 72 16.60 -63.31 -37.48
C ASN A 72 15.53 -62.58 -38.34
N SER A 73 15.78 -62.09 -39.58
CA SER A 73 16.97 -61.58 -40.34
C SER A 73 16.46 -61.05 -41.74
N SER A 74 17.15 -60.45 -42.74
CA SER A 74 18.55 -60.09 -43.08
C SER A 74 18.59 -59.06 -44.27
N LEU A 75 19.61 -58.17 -44.33
CA LEU A 75 20.20 -57.52 -45.56
C LEU A 75 19.29 -56.56 -46.39
N VAL A 76 19.77 -55.67 -47.30
CA VAL A 76 21.08 -55.41 -47.98
C VAL A 76 21.41 -53.88 -48.02
N LEU A 77 22.69 -53.50 -48.23
CA LEU A 77 23.25 -52.12 -48.45
C LEU A 77 23.49 -51.85 -49.98
N PRO A 78 24.32 -50.89 -50.53
CA PRO A 78 25.17 -49.81 -49.95
C PRO A 78 25.28 -48.43 -50.69
N ARG A 79 25.77 -47.39 -49.97
CA ARG A 79 26.50 -46.17 -50.46
C ARG A 79 25.68 -45.19 -51.36
N VAL A 80 26.08 -43.93 -51.64
CA VAL A 80 27.36 -43.18 -51.69
C VAL A 80 27.23 -41.74 -51.11
N ALA A 81 28.35 -41.09 -50.75
CA ALA A 81 28.52 -39.64 -50.48
C ALA A 81 29.93 -39.21 -50.99
N PRO A 82 30.39 -37.93 -50.99
CA PRO A 82 29.78 -36.67 -50.49
C PRO A 82 30.01 -35.44 -51.44
N SER A 83 29.95 -34.19 -50.90
CA SER A 83 30.90 -33.05 -51.12
C SER A 83 30.37 -31.69 -51.66
N THR A 84 30.81 -30.61 -51.00
CA THR A 84 30.90 -29.17 -51.44
C THR A 84 29.61 -28.42 -51.88
N GLY A 85 29.50 -27.09 -51.79
CA GLY A 85 30.36 -26.05 -51.17
C GLY A 85 30.01 -24.62 -51.66
N LEU A 86 30.59 -23.58 -51.01
CA LEU A 86 30.60 -22.14 -51.38
C LEU A 86 29.33 -21.26 -51.18
N ALA A 87 29.58 -19.99 -50.88
CA ALA A 87 28.71 -18.80 -51.01
C ALA A 87 29.43 -17.80 -51.98
N PRO A 88 28.83 -16.69 -52.49
CA PRO A 88 28.58 -15.47 -51.67
C PRO A 88 27.47 -14.45 -52.12
N VAL A 89 27.01 -13.62 -51.16
CA VAL A 89 26.79 -12.14 -51.13
C VAL A 89 26.21 -11.33 -52.34
N PHE A 90 25.50 -10.22 -51.98
CA PHE A 90 24.93 -9.11 -52.78
C PHE A 90 23.54 -9.34 -53.41
N SER A 91 22.64 -8.36 -53.64
CA SER A 91 22.35 -6.99 -53.15
C SER A 91 21.69 -6.21 -54.31
N CYS A 92 20.47 -5.67 -54.13
CA CYS A 92 20.06 -4.31 -54.58
C CYS A 92 18.53 -4.08 -54.50
N ALA A 93 18.17 -2.79 -54.50
CA ALA A 93 16.84 -2.19 -54.78
C ALA A 93 17.11 -0.89 -55.59
N PRO A 94 16.18 0.08 -55.81
CA PRO A 94 14.71 0.14 -55.63
C PRO A 94 14.01 0.71 -56.92
N LEU A 95 12.89 1.48 -56.76
CA LEU A 95 12.26 2.46 -57.71
C LEU A 95 11.23 1.92 -58.76
N PRO A 96 10.34 2.77 -59.35
CA PRO A 96 9.56 3.88 -58.75
C PRO A 96 8.13 4.16 -59.33
N ALA A 97 7.46 5.20 -58.78
CA ALA A 97 6.61 6.22 -59.44
C ALA A 97 5.09 6.01 -59.71
N ALA A 98 4.39 7.16 -59.80
CA ALA A 98 3.00 7.42 -60.23
C ALA A 98 2.99 8.60 -61.26
N PRO A 99 1.87 9.02 -61.90
CA PRO A 99 1.04 10.14 -61.35
C PRO A 99 -0.43 10.34 -61.90
N SER A 100 -1.09 11.44 -61.45
CA SER A 100 -2.18 12.25 -62.10
C SER A 100 -3.66 11.75 -62.10
N LEU A 101 -4.64 12.47 -61.51
CA LEU A 101 -5.57 13.56 -62.03
C LEU A 101 -6.66 13.06 -63.02
N HIS A 102 -7.90 13.58 -63.18
CA HIS A 102 -8.71 14.76 -62.75
C HIS A 102 -10.25 14.43 -63.00
N ARG A 103 -11.36 15.20 -62.80
CA ARG A 103 -11.76 16.58 -62.39
C ARG A 103 -13.25 16.64 -61.88
N HIS A 104 -13.88 17.83 -61.82
CA HIS A 104 -15.22 18.21 -61.27
C HIS A 104 -16.53 17.82 -62.02
N ARG A 105 -17.69 17.84 -61.32
CA ARG A 105 -18.82 18.82 -61.55
C ARG A 105 -19.98 18.80 -60.50
N SER A 106 -20.74 19.89 -60.45
CA SER A 106 -22.02 20.19 -59.73
C SER A 106 -22.68 21.44 -60.43
N PRO A 107 -23.80 22.11 -60.00
CA PRO A 107 -24.74 21.93 -58.87
C PRO A 107 -26.26 22.12 -59.24
N SER A 108 -27.13 22.51 -58.27
CA SER A 108 -28.48 23.15 -58.40
C SER A 108 -29.68 22.23 -58.76
N SER A 109 -30.98 22.52 -58.46
CA SER A 109 -31.65 23.39 -57.45
C SER A 109 -33.21 23.21 -57.44
N HIS A 110 -33.91 23.77 -56.45
CA HIS A 110 -35.39 23.97 -56.33
C HIS A 110 -36.32 22.74 -56.14
N GLY A 111 -37.52 22.99 -55.55
CA GLY A 111 -38.70 22.12 -55.70
C GLY A 111 -39.52 21.83 -54.44
N SER A 112 -40.42 22.73 -54.04
CA SER A 112 -41.43 22.46 -52.98
C SER A 112 -42.70 21.81 -53.56
N LEU A 113 -43.29 20.84 -52.86
CA LEU A 113 -44.75 20.59 -52.84
C LEU A 113 -45.15 19.61 -51.72
N SER A 114 -46.45 19.54 -51.40
CA SER A 114 -46.99 18.77 -50.28
C SER A 114 -48.46 18.35 -50.52
N ILE A 115 -49.01 17.53 -49.61
CA ILE A 115 -50.45 17.17 -49.43
C ILE A 115 -51.04 16.08 -50.35
N SER A 116 -51.44 14.95 -49.73
CA SER A 116 -52.80 14.36 -49.81
C SER A 116 -52.87 13.17 -48.82
N LEU A 117 -53.54 13.21 -47.67
CA LEU A 117 -54.98 13.34 -47.32
C LEU A 117 -55.87 12.15 -47.68
N HIS A 118 -56.51 11.58 -46.65
CA HIS A 118 -57.98 11.52 -46.42
C HIS A 118 -58.17 11.58 -44.88
N GLU A 119 -58.94 12.50 -44.27
CA GLU A 119 -60.43 12.59 -44.23
C GLU A 119 -61.09 11.51 -43.35
N ARG A 120 -62.07 11.76 -42.48
CA ARG A 120 -63.01 12.89 -42.17
C ARG A 120 -63.50 12.72 -40.68
N HIS A 121 -64.34 13.53 -40.02
CA HIS A 121 -65.25 14.67 -40.31
C HIS A 121 -65.49 15.50 -39.00
N LEU A 122 -65.73 16.83 -39.13
CA LEU A 122 -66.77 17.70 -38.52
C LEU A 122 -67.28 17.51 -37.04
N ARG A 123 -67.63 18.54 -36.24
CA ARG A 123 -68.25 19.87 -36.54
C ARG A 123 -67.85 21.02 -35.55
N PHE A 124 -67.69 22.24 -36.10
CA PHE A 124 -68.25 23.58 -35.74
C PHE A 124 -68.50 24.00 -34.26
N VAL A 125 -68.37 25.28 -33.82
CA VAL A 125 -67.73 26.54 -34.34
C VAL A 125 -67.67 27.60 -33.19
N PRO A 126 -66.82 28.64 -33.22
CA PRO A 126 -66.56 29.54 -32.06
C PRO A 126 -67.21 30.94 -32.16
N LEU A 127 -67.10 31.73 -31.07
CA LEU A 127 -67.18 33.21 -30.93
C LEU A 127 -66.87 33.53 -29.43
N GLN A 128 -66.42 34.70 -28.95
CA GLN A 128 -66.17 36.04 -29.53
C GLN A 128 -65.03 36.75 -28.74
N ALA A 129 -64.52 37.89 -29.21
CA ALA A 129 -63.44 38.65 -28.55
C ALA A 129 -63.84 40.06 -28.10
N LEU A 130 -63.34 40.48 -26.93
CA LEU A 130 -63.29 41.84 -26.33
C LEU A 130 -62.55 41.67 -24.97
N GLY A 131 -61.64 42.53 -24.50
CA GLY A 131 -60.92 43.68 -25.08
C GLY A 131 -59.88 44.19 -24.05
N ASN A 132 -58.88 44.97 -24.47
CA ASN A 132 -57.84 45.47 -23.54
C ASN A 132 -58.42 46.35 -22.43
N ARG A 133 -58.01 46.13 -21.17
CA ARG A 133 -57.76 47.19 -20.19
C ARG A 133 -56.83 46.76 -19.03
N ASP A 134 -55.91 47.68 -18.76
CA ASP A 134 -55.29 48.05 -17.48
C ASP A 134 -54.52 47.02 -16.62
N VAL A 135 -53.36 47.48 -16.15
CA VAL A 135 -52.46 46.75 -15.25
C VAL A 135 -53.06 46.70 -13.84
N ALA A 136 -53.29 45.50 -13.33
CA ALA A 136 -53.54 45.25 -11.92
C ALA A 136 -52.39 44.38 -11.36
N THR A 137 -51.91 44.71 -10.17
CA THR A 137 -50.84 43.97 -9.49
C THR A 137 -51.31 42.58 -9.07
N GLU A 138 -50.59 41.54 -9.49
CA GLU A 138 -50.79 40.19 -8.93
C GLU A 138 -50.40 40.18 -7.44
N THR A 139 -51.40 40.11 -6.58
CA THR A 139 -51.21 39.90 -5.14
C THR A 139 -50.65 38.50 -4.90
N ALA A 140 -49.57 38.40 -4.11
CA ALA A 140 -48.96 37.12 -3.78
C ALA A 140 -49.98 36.16 -3.12
N ALA A 141 -50.22 35.01 -3.75
CA ALA A 141 -51.12 33.98 -3.22
C ALA A 141 -50.50 33.34 -1.97
N SER A 142 -51.06 33.66 -0.80
CA SER A 142 -50.68 33.07 0.49
C SER A 142 -51.08 31.59 0.57
N ALA A 143 -50.37 30.83 1.41
CA ALA A 143 -50.69 29.43 1.64
C ALA A 143 -52.01 29.28 2.43
N THR A 144 -52.89 28.38 2.01
CA THR A 144 -54.24 28.24 2.61
C THR A 144 -54.47 26.85 3.22
N VAL A 145 -55.39 26.81 4.19
CA VAL A 145 -55.92 25.58 4.81
C VAL A 145 -57.45 25.69 4.87
N ALA A 146 -58.13 24.90 4.05
CA ALA A 146 -59.57 24.75 4.07
C ALA A 146 -59.97 23.48 4.85
N VAL A 147 -61.20 23.46 5.36
CA VAL A 147 -61.76 22.31 6.09
C VAL A 147 -63.12 22.00 5.47
N HIS A 148 -63.27 20.78 4.94
CA HIS A 148 -64.47 20.30 4.28
C HIS A 148 -65.06 19.17 5.13
N ASN A 149 -65.82 19.55 6.16
CA ASN A 149 -66.42 18.58 7.08
C ASN A 149 -67.68 17.92 6.48
N ASP A 150 -68.33 18.57 5.51
CA ASP A 150 -69.58 18.08 4.89
C ASP A 150 -69.33 17.05 3.77
N GLY A 151 -68.10 16.97 3.25
CA GLY A 151 -67.72 16.13 2.12
C GLY A 151 -67.54 14.64 2.44
N SER A 152 -67.70 14.22 3.69
CA SER A 152 -67.59 12.81 4.09
C SER A 152 -68.37 12.54 5.39
N PRO A 153 -69.06 11.39 5.54
CA PRO A 153 -69.74 11.05 6.78
C PRO A 153 -68.75 10.68 7.91
N ASP A 154 -67.65 9.99 7.59
CA ASP A 154 -66.78 9.36 8.59
C ASP A 154 -65.52 10.18 8.94
N TYR A 155 -65.14 11.13 8.09
CA TYR A 155 -63.84 11.83 8.16
C TYR A 155 -64.02 13.36 8.11
N THR A 156 -63.15 14.07 8.81
CA THR A 156 -62.94 15.51 8.60
C THR A 156 -61.84 15.69 7.55
N VAL A 157 -62.13 16.39 6.45
CA VAL A 157 -61.15 16.60 5.37
C VAL A 157 -60.48 17.96 5.51
N PHE A 158 -59.15 17.97 5.66
CA PHE A 158 -58.32 19.18 5.62
C PHE A 158 -57.66 19.29 4.25
N GLU A 159 -57.99 20.32 3.48
CA GLU A 159 -57.29 20.65 2.23
C GLU A 159 -56.24 21.73 2.50
N ILE A 160 -54.97 21.43 2.22
CA ILE A 160 -53.84 22.29 2.51
C ILE A 160 -53.13 22.61 1.19
N ARG A 161 -52.97 23.91 0.89
CA ARG A 161 -52.40 24.40 -0.38
C ARG A 161 -51.18 25.31 -0.16
N PRO A 162 -49.98 24.74 0.02
CA PRO A 162 -48.72 25.47 0.18
C PRO A 162 -47.85 25.41 -1.10
N ARG A 163 -46.86 26.31 -1.17
CA ARG A 163 -45.71 26.16 -2.08
C ARG A 163 -44.87 24.93 -1.70
N ASN A 164 -44.21 24.32 -2.67
CA ASN A 164 -43.38 23.14 -2.43
C ASN A 164 -42.12 23.46 -1.61
N ARG A 165 -41.87 22.70 -0.52
CA ARG A 165 -40.56 22.66 0.16
C ARG A 165 -40.27 21.27 0.73
N ILE A 166 -38.99 20.89 0.75
CA ILE A 166 -38.52 19.61 1.30
C ILE A 166 -38.96 19.48 2.77
N GLY A 167 -39.39 18.28 3.19
CA GLY A 167 -39.84 18.03 4.56
C GLY A 167 -41.26 18.53 4.91
N LEU A 168 -41.92 19.32 4.06
CA LEU A 168 -43.23 19.92 4.35
C LEU A 168 -44.33 18.90 4.71
N LEU A 169 -44.32 17.72 4.09
CA LEU A 169 -45.26 16.65 4.43
C LEU A 169 -45.02 16.10 5.85
N GLN A 170 -43.77 16.02 6.31
CA GLN A 170 -43.41 15.64 7.68
C GLN A 170 -43.84 16.71 8.69
N VAL A 171 -43.76 17.99 8.33
CA VAL A 171 -44.28 19.10 9.16
C VAL A 171 -45.79 18.98 9.34
N ILE A 172 -46.56 18.89 8.24
CA ILE A 172 -48.03 18.79 8.27
C ILE A 172 -48.50 17.55 9.05
N THR A 173 -47.94 16.36 8.74
CA THR A 173 -48.29 15.12 9.45
C THR A 173 -47.87 15.13 10.92
N ARG A 174 -46.81 15.85 11.28
CA ARG A 174 -46.42 16.07 12.69
C ARG A 174 -47.43 16.96 13.41
N VAL A 175 -48.01 17.99 12.77
CA VAL A 175 -49.05 18.83 13.40
C VAL A 175 -50.26 17.97 13.78
N PHE A 176 -50.81 17.20 12.84
CA PHE A 176 -51.93 16.28 13.14
C PHE A 176 -51.60 15.31 14.28
N LYS A 177 -50.41 14.69 14.24
CA LYS A 177 -49.95 13.75 15.29
C LYS A 177 -49.77 14.40 16.67
N VAL A 178 -49.27 15.64 16.72
CA VAL A 178 -49.10 16.41 17.99
C VAL A 178 -50.45 16.85 18.56
N LEU A 179 -51.45 17.10 17.70
CA LEU A 179 -52.83 17.38 18.11
C LEU A 179 -53.63 16.12 18.48
N GLY A 180 -52.99 14.93 18.50
CA GLY A 180 -53.62 13.67 18.88
C GLY A 180 -54.52 13.06 17.80
N LEU A 181 -54.42 13.55 16.56
CA LEU A 181 -55.29 13.17 15.44
C LEU A 181 -54.64 12.09 14.58
N ARG A 182 -55.48 11.24 13.97
CA ARG A 182 -55.04 10.19 13.04
C ARG A 182 -55.41 10.56 11.61
N ILE A 183 -54.48 10.34 10.70
CA ILE A 183 -54.66 10.50 9.26
C ILE A 183 -54.94 9.11 8.69
N GLU A 184 -56.18 8.84 8.30
CA GLU A 184 -56.59 7.53 7.77
C GLU A 184 -56.35 7.46 6.24
N LYS A 185 -56.34 8.61 5.55
CA LYS A 185 -55.95 8.72 4.14
C LYS A 185 -55.37 10.11 3.82
N ALA A 186 -54.49 10.18 2.83
CA ALA A 186 -54.08 11.42 2.18
C ALA A 186 -54.19 11.30 0.66
N LEU A 187 -54.52 12.40 -0.01
CA LEU A 187 -54.46 12.59 -1.46
C LEU A 187 -53.56 13.78 -1.78
N VAL A 188 -52.86 13.73 -2.91
CA VAL A 188 -51.95 14.78 -3.38
C VAL A 188 -52.24 15.07 -4.85
N GLU A 189 -52.62 16.29 -5.13
CA GLU A 189 -52.88 16.85 -6.47
C GLU A 189 -51.90 18.02 -6.71
N PHE A 190 -51.59 18.30 -7.98
CA PHE A 190 -50.57 19.29 -8.38
C PHE A 190 -51.23 20.38 -9.23
N GLU A 191 -51.09 21.64 -8.82
CA GLU A 191 -51.59 22.81 -9.57
C GLU A 191 -50.49 23.86 -9.67
N GLY A 192 -49.69 23.77 -10.73
CA GLY A 192 -48.51 24.62 -10.93
C GLY A 192 -47.43 24.37 -9.88
N GLU A 193 -46.90 25.45 -9.28
CA GLU A 193 -45.91 25.38 -8.19
C GLU A 193 -46.52 25.01 -6.82
N PHE A 194 -47.85 24.91 -6.73
CA PHE A 194 -48.57 24.62 -5.50
C PHE A 194 -49.03 23.15 -5.48
N PHE A 195 -48.91 22.54 -4.30
CA PHE A 195 -49.45 21.21 -4.04
C PHE A 195 -50.81 21.37 -3.36
N VAL A 196 -51.83 20.65 -3.81
CA VAL A 196 -53.10 20.53 -3.08
C VAL A 196 -53.08 19.19 -2.34
N LYS A 197 -53.11 19.21 -1.01
CA LYS A 197 -53.03 18.00 -0.18
C LYS A 197 -54.27 17.87 0.69
N ARG A 198 -55.10 16.86 0.40
CA ARG A 198 -56.31 16.53 1.17
C ARG A 198 -56.02 15.42 2.16
N PHE A 199 -56.12 15.72 3.45
CA PHE A 199 -55.96 14.75 4.54
C PHE A 199 -57.33 14.40 5.12
N PHE A 200 -57.61 13.11 5.25
CA PHE A 200 -58.82 12.56 5.86
C PHE A 200 -58.48 12.18 7.30
N VAL A 201 -59.06 12.90 8.25
CA VAL A 201 -58.58 12.97 9.63
C VAL A 201 -59.69 12.63 10.62
N VAL A 202 -59.32 11.91 11.69
CA VAL A 202 -60.19 11.50 12.81
C VAL A 202 -59.55 11.83 14.16
N ASP A 203 -60.36 11.88 15.21
CA ASP A 203 -59.90 12.00 16.60
C ASP A 203 -59.14 10.75 17.07
N SER A 204 -58.58 10.81 18.28
CA SER A 204 -57.86 9.66 18.87
C SER A 204 -58.72 8.39 18.98
N HIS A 205 -60.05 8.51 19.07
CA HIS A 205 -61.01 7.41 19.16
C HIS A 205 -61.50 6.91 17.79
N GLY A 206 -61.10 7.54 16.69
CA GLY A 206 -61.49 7.16 15.33
C GLY A 206 -62.80 7.78 14.84
N ARG A 207 -63.22 8.91 15.43
CA ARG A 207 -64.44 9.64 15.07
C ARG A 207 -64.11 10.91 14.28
N LYS A 208 -65.07 11.36 13.47
CA LYS A 208 -65.07 12.66 12.82
C LYS A 208 -64.96 13.81 13.84
N ILE A 209 -64.34 14.93 13.43
CA ILE A 209 -64.12 16.11 14.26
C ILE A 209 -65.21 17.13 13.93
N GLU A 210 -66.18 17.31 14.84
CA GLU A 210 -67.40 18.10 14.55
C GLU A 210 -67.45 19.47 15.25
N GLY A 211 -66.66 19.70 16.30
CA GLY A 211 -66.64 20.98 17.02
C GLY A 211 -65.81 22.05 16.30
N GLU A 212 -66.45 23.16 15.91
CA GLU A 212 -65.84 24.28 15.17
C GLU A 212 -64.58 24.85 15.85
N GLU A 213 -64.61 25.07 17.17
CA GLU A 213 -63.47 25.54 17.96
C GLU A 213 -62.25 24.59 17.86
N GLY A 214 -62.51 23.29 17.75
CA GLY A 214 -61.48 22.29 17.47
C GLY A 214 -60.95 22.39 16.04
N LEU A 215 -61.83 22.53 15.06
CA LEU A 215 -61.47 22.64 13.65
C LEU A 215 -60.64 23.89 13.35
N ASP A 216 -61.00 25.05 13.90
CA ASP A 216 -60.23 26.28 13.73
C ASP A 216 -58.90 26.25 14.48
N ARG A 217 -58.83 25.60 15.64
CA ARG A 217 -57.54 25.35 16.33
C ARG A 217 -56.60 24.49 15.49
N ILE A 218 -57.12 23.46 14.80
CA ILE A 218 -56.34 22.61 13.89
C ILE A 218 -55.95 23.40 12.63
N ARG A 219 -56.89 24.13 12.02
CA ARG A 219 -56.67 25.00 10.85
C ARG A 219 -55.55 26.01 11.13
N LYS A 220 -55.59 26.70 12.28
CA LYS A 220 -54.55 27.65 12.68
C LYS A 220 -53.20 26.98 12.89
N ALA A 221 -53.13 25.87 13.62
CA ALA A 221 -51.88 25.15 13.83
C ALA A 221 -51.25 24.63 12.52
N LEU A 222 -52.06 24.32 11.50
CA LEU A 222 -51.60 23.98 10.16
C LEU A 222 -51.11 25.21 9.38
N LEU A 223 -51.85 26.33 9.44
CA LEU A 223 -51.44 27.61 8.84
C LEU A 223 -50.11 28.11 9.43
N ASP A 224 -49.97 28.14 10.76
CA ASP A 224 -48.73 28.52 11.45
C ASP A 224 -47.55 27.63 10.99
N ALA A 225 -47.77 26.32 10.80
CA ALA A 225 -46.72 25.37 10.41
C ALA A 225 -46.34 25.41 8.92
N ILE A 226 -47.20 25.89 8.03
CA ILE A 226 -46.87 26.11 6.61
C ILE A 226 -46.40 27.55 6.33
N GLY A 227 -46.85 28.52 7.11
CA GLY A 227 -46.60 29.96 6.95
C GLY A 227 -45.47 30.55 7.80
N ALA A 228 -44.80 29.76 8.64
CA ALA A 228 -43.65 30.21 9.44
C ALA A 228 -42.40 30.53 8.59
N GLU A 229 -42.44 31.65 7.85
CA GLU A 229 -41.28 32.32 7.25
C GLU A 229 -41.58 33.81 6.93
N GLU A 230 -42.29 34.52 7.82
CA GLU A 230 -42.55 35.97 7.75
C GLU A 230 -42.77 36.56 9.17
N VAL A 231 -42.70 37.90 9.29
CA VAL A 231 -42.83 38.76 10.50
C VAL A 231 -41.54 39.11 11.26
N ASP A 232 -41.32 40.42 11.38
CA ASP A 232 -40.22 41.10 12.09
C ASP A 232 -40.43 41.27 13.62
N LEU A 233 -39.44 41.87 14.27
CA LEU A 233 -39.37 42.18 15.71
C LEU A 233 -40.58 42.97 16.28
N VAL A 234 -41.01 42.65 17.52
CA VAL A 234 -41.14 43.59 18.68
C VAL A 234 -41.71 42.90 19.95
N ASP A 235 -40.96 43.02 21.06
CA ASP A 235 -41.30 42.97 22.52
C ASP A 235 -42.07 41.76 23.16
N GLY A 236 -42.06 41.65 24.51
CA GLY A 236 -43.28 41.23 25.22
C GLY A 236 -43.34 40.18 26.35
N GLY A 237 -42.28 39.43 26.72
CA GLY A 237 -42.24 38.66 28.00
C GLY A 237 -42.86 37.23 28.10
N PRO A 238 -42.54 36.44 29.17
CA PRO A 238 -42.96 35.04 29.42
C PRO A 238 -44.18 34.92 30.38
N PRO A 239 -44.81 33.73 30.66
CA PRO A 239 -44.30 32.34 30.62
C PRO A 239 -45.26 31.36 29.87
N LEU A 240 -45.24 30.01 29.94
CA LEU A 240 -44.79 28.99 30.93
C LEU A 240 -44.42 27.67 30.21
N ALA A 241 -43.66 26.77 30.84
CA ALA A 241 -43.00 25.63 30.17
C ALA A 241 -43.55 24.24 30.54
N VAL A 242 -43.55 23.32 29.56
CA VAL A 242 -43.74 21.86 29.75
C VAL A 242 -42.73 21.09 28.87
N ARG A 243 -41.98 20.15 29.46
CA ARG A 243 -41.16 19.11 28.78
C ARG A 243 -42.04 17.87 28.53
N ALA A 244 -41.79 16.93 27.62
CA ALA A 244 -40.60 16.50 26.88
C ALA A 244 -41.02 16.00 25.47
N ALA A 245 -40.29 15.25 24.63
CA ALA A 245 -39.04 14.48 24.77
C ALA A 245 -38.23 14.44 23.45
N SER A 246 -37.06 13.79 23.48
CA SER A 246 -35.95 13.95 22.52
C SER A 246 -35.89 12.93 21.39
N SER A 247 -35.44 13.37 20.21
CA SER A 247 -34.74 12.53 19.22
C SER A 247 -33.50 13.24 18.68
N ARG A 248 -32.49 12.42 18.33
CA ARG A 248 -31.11 12.76 17.91
C ARG A 248 -31.01 14.05 17.07
N GLY A 249 -30.31 15.07 17.58
CA GLY A 249 -30.22 16.39 16.95
C GLY A 249 -28.91 16.67 16.21
N LEU A 250 -28.99 17.45 15.13
CA LEU A 250 -27.85 18.23 14.63
C LEU A 250 -27.53 19.36 15.62
N VAL A 251 -26.25 19.69 15.77
CA VAL A 251 -25.82 20.84 16.57
C VAL A 251 -25.93 22.12 15.75
N MET A 252 -27.10 22.76 15.76
CA MET A 252 -27.19 24.16 15.35
C MET A 252 -26.53 25.06 16.41
N ARG A 253 -25.52 25.83 15.99
CA ARG A 253 -24.85 26.82 16.83
C ARG A 253 -25.75 28.04 16.97
N ARG A 254 -26.55 28.10 18.05
CA ARG A 254 -27.50 29.20 18.29
C ARG A 254 -26.73 30.51 18.57
N GLY A 255 -26.91 31.50 17.70
CA GLY A 255 -26.50 32.88 18.00
C GLY A 255 -27.39 33.47 19.09
N GLY A 256 -26.81 34.22 20.02
CA GLY A 256 -27.54 34.87 21.11
C GLY A 256 -26.60 35.57 22.08
N LEU A 257 -26.71 36.89 22.17
CA LEU A 257 -26.00 37.71 23.16
C LEU A 257 -26.71 37.61 24.51
N VAL A 258 -25.95 37.33 25.58
CA VAL A 258 -25.95 38.08 26.87
C VAL A 258 -24.94 37.45 27.84
N ALA A 259 -24.18 38.31 28.52
CA ALA A 259 -23.40 38.12 29.75
C ALA A 259 -22.38 36.95 29.89
N LYS A 260 -21.23 37.31 30.48
CA LYS A 260 -19.99 36.55 30.69
C LYS A 260 -20.14 35.19 31.39
N ASP A 261 -21.19 34.98 32.17
CA ASP A 261 -21.24 33.87 33.14
C ASP A 261 -21.42 32.50 32.47
N ALA A 262 -22.14 32.44 31.35
CA ALA A 262 -22.24 31.22 30.54
C ALA A 262 -20.87 30.80 29.95
N ALA A 263 -19.95 31.74 29.74
CA ALA A 263 -18.58 31.45 29.32
C ALA A 263 -17.73 30.88 30.47
N MET A 264 -17.94 31.35 31.72
CA MET A 264 -17.35 30.68 32.90
C MET A 264 -17.94 29.29 33.10
N GLU A 265 -19.25 29.11 32.99
CA GLU A 265 -19.89 27.82 33.28
C GLU A 265 -19.54 26.75 32.23
N GLY A 266 -19.51 27.13 30.94
CA GLY A 266 -19.00 26.27 29.87
C GLY A 266 -17.51 25.95 30.01
N ARG A 267 -16.71 26.92 30.47
CA ARG A 267 -15.28 26.75 30.75
C ARG A 267 -15.04 25.82 31.94
N ALA A 268 -15.74 25.98 33.06
CA ALA A 268 -15.65 25.11 34.23
C ALA A 268 -16.12 23.68 33.94
N LYS A 269 -17.13 23.50 33.08
CA LYS A 269 -17.54 22.17 32.58
C LYS A 269 -16.47 21.55 31.68
N ALA A 270 -15.83 22.35 30.82
CA ALA A 270 -14.70 21.89 30.02
C ALA A 270 -13.46 21.56 30.88
N GLU A 271 -13.11 22.41 31.85
CA GLU A 271 -12.02 22.21 32.81
C GLU A 271 -12.28 21.01 33.72
N THR A 272 -13.53 20.73 34.10
CA THR A 272 -13.90 19.48 34.81
C THR A 272 -13.75 18.25 33.91
N MET A 273 -14.17 18.34 32.64
CA MET A 273 -14.00 17.27 31.65
C MET A 273 -12.52 17.01 31.37
N PHE A 274 -11.69 18.06 31.21
CA PHE A 274 -10.25 17.96 31.04
C PHE A 274 -9.57 17.42 32.31
N ALA A 275 -9.93 17.87 33.52
CA ALA A 275 -9.40 17.32 34.76
C ALA A 275 -9.74 15.83 34.98
N LEU A 276 -10.87 15.35 34.44
CA LEU A 276 -11.24 13.93 34.39
C LEU A 276 -10.49 13.15 33.29
N MET A 277 -9.88 13.84 32.31
CA MET A 277 -9.05 13.29 31.24
C MET A 277 -7.53 13.48 31.47
N ASP A 278 -7.11 14.37 32.37
CA ASP A 278 -5.69 14.66 32.71
C ASP A 278 -4.98 13.51 33.43
N GLY A 279 -5.76 12.54 33.93
CA GLY A 279 -5.24 11.30 34.49
C GLY A 279 -4.81 10.32 33.40
N PHE A 280 -3.60 10.49 32.86
CA PHE A 280 -3.00 9.53 31.92
C PHE A 280 -3.07 8.08 32.44
N LEU A 281 -3.34 7.14 31.54
CA LEU A 281 -3.44 5.71 31.85
C LEU A 281 -2.20 5.19 32.56
N LYS A 282 -2.41 4.59 33.74
CA LYS A 282 -1.34 4.08 34.60
C LYS A 282 -0.68 2.85 33.98
N ASN A 283 0.63 2.74 34.14
CA ASN A 283 1.43 1.65 33.59
C ASN A 283 1.88 0.63 34.66
N ASP A 284 1.21 0.59 35.81
CA ASP A 284 1.37 -0.50 36.77
C ASP A 284 0.63 -1.76 36.28
N PRO A 285 1.09 -2.98 36.63
CA PRO A 285 0.49 -4.21 36.11
C PRO A 285 -1.00 -4.37 36.40
N VAL A 286 -1.51 -3.86 37.53
CA VAL A 286 -2.93 -4.00 37.91
C VAL A 286 -3.83 -3.06 37.10
N SER A 287 -3.33 -1.88 36.73
CA SER A 287 -4.01 -1.00 35.78
C SER A 287 -3.97 -1.58 34.36
N LEU A 288 -2.81 -2.06 33.90
CA LEU A 288 -2.67 -2.71 32.59
C LEU A 288 -3.61 -3.94 32.44
N GLN A 289 -3.71 -4.78 33.47
CA GLN A 289 -4.65 -5.90 33.52
C GLN A 289 -6.12 -5.46 33.36
N LYS A 290 -6.51 -4.37 34.04
CA LYS A 290 -7.88 -3.84 33.96
C LYS A 290 -8.19 -3.28 32.58
N ASP A 291 -7.25 -2.59 31.95
CA ASP A 291 -7.42 -2.02 30.61
C ASP A 291 -7.59 -3.15 29.57
N VAL A 292 -6.75 -4.18 29.61
CA VAL A 292 -6.88 -5.35 28.73
C VAL A 292 -8.23 -6.05 28.94
N LEU A 293 -8.61 -6.37 30.19
CA LEU A 293 -9.90 -7.03 30.47
C LEU A 293 -11.11 -6.14 30.14
N HIS A 294 -10.98 -4.81 30.26
CA HIS A 294 -11.98 -3.85 29.81
C HIS A 294 -12.17 -3.93 28.28
N HIS A 295 -11.10 -4.02 27.49
CA HIS A 295 -11.25 -4.22 26.05
C HIS A 295 -11.80 -5.61 25.68
N VAL A 296 -11.47 -6.68 26.40
CA VAL A 296 -12.10 -8.01 26.20
C VAL A 296 -13.62 -7.91 26.33
N GLU A 297 -14.12 -7.38 27.46
CA GLU A 297 -15.57 -7.35 27.74
C GLU A 297 -16.31 -6.27 26.92
N TYR A 298 -15.73 -5.09 26.70
CA TYR A 298 -16.43 -3.92 26.13
C TYR A 298 -16.03 -3.53 24.70
N THR A 299 -14.88 -3.98 24.18
CA THR A 299 -14.42 -3.64 22.80
C THR A 299 -14.49 -4.85 21.86
N VAL A 300 -13.94 -5.99 22.27
CA VAL A 300 -14.04 -7.27 21.54
C VAL A 300 -15.40 -7.96 21.83
N ALA A 301 -16.15 -7.46 22.82
CA ALA A 301 -17.47 -7.95 23.24
C ALA A 301 -17.48 -9.45 23.57
N ARG A 302 -16.44 -9.90 24.28
CA ARG A 302 -16.26 -11.29 24.72
C ARG A 302 -16.60 -11.49 26.18
N SER A 303 -16.77 -12.76 26.55
CA SER A 303 -17.11 -13.16 27.90
C SER A 303 -15.84 -13.30 28.73
N ARG A 304 -15.81 -12.70 29.93
CA ARG A 304 -14.82 -13.01 30.98
C ARG A 304 -14.64 -14.50 31.32
N PHE A 305 -15.55 -15.37 30.85
CA PHE A 305 -15.48 -16.83 31.03
C PHE A 305 -14.94 -17.58 29.79
N SER A 306 -14.76 -16.91 28.64
CA SER A 306 -14.29 -17.52 27.39
C SER A 306 -13.86 -16.45 26.38
N PHE A 307 -12.55 -16.38 26.11
CA PHE A 307 -11.93 -15.69 24.98
C PHE A 307 -10.62 -16.41 24.61
N ASP A 308 -10.11 -16.22 23.39
CA ASP A 308 -8.88 -16.87 22.90
C ASP A 308 -7.67 -15.92 22.78
N ASP A 309 -6.52 -16.44 22.33
CA ASP A 309 -5.29 -15.66 22.17
C ASP A 309 -5.41 -14.53 21.14
N PHE A 310 -6.22 -14.69 20.09
CA PHE A 310 -6.44 -13.64 19.09
C PHE A 310 -7.29 -12.50 19.67
N GLU A 311 -8.28 -12.85 20.49
CA GLU A 311 -9.14 -11.90 21.21
C GLU A 311 -8.38 -11.18 22.34
N ALA A 312 -7.50 -11.89 23.04
CA ALA A 312 -6.55 -11.31 24.00
C ALA A 312 -5.56 -10.36 23.30
N TYR A 313 -5.05 -10.72 22.11
CA TYR A 313 -4.23 -9.85 21.27
C TYR A 313 -4.96 -8.56 20.85
N GLN A 314 -6.23 -8.65 20.43
CA GLN A 314 -7.01 -7.45 20.08
C GLN A 314 -7.21 -6.53 21.29
N ALA A 315 -7.58 -7.11 22.43
CA ALA A 315 -7.78 -6.36 23.67
C ALA A 315 -6.48 -5.70 24.18
N LEU A 316 -5.35 -6.41 24.11
CA LEU A 316 -4.02 -5.88 24.36
C LEU A 316 -3.65 -4.73 23.41
N SER A 317 -3.90 -4.90 22.12
CA SER A 317 -3.58 -3.89 21.10
C SER A 317 -4.39 -2.61 21.29
N HIS A 318 -5.66 -2.71 21.69
CA HIS A 318 -6.45 -1.55 22.08
C HIS A 318 -5.93 -0.88 23.36
N SER A 319 -5.57 -1.66 24.39
CA SER A 319 -4.95 -1.15 25.64
C SER A 319 -3.64 -0.37 25.38
N VAL A 320 -2.86 -0.79 24.37
CA VAL A 320 -1.66 -0.07 23.91
C VAL A 320 -2.04 1.15 23.07
N ARG A 321 -3.02 1.03 22.16
CA ARG A 321 -3.48 2.14 21.31
C ARG A 321 -4.02 3.31 22.14
N ASP A 322 -4.75 3.06 23.22
CA ASP A 322 -5.34 4.15 23.99
C ASP A 322 -4.24 5.04 24.64
N ARG A 323 -3.10 4.45 25.03
CA ARG A 323 -1.86 5.17 25.43
C ARG A 323 -1.15 5.88 24.26
N LEU A 324 -1.26 5.36 23.04
CA LEU A 324 -0.82 6.07 21.83
C LEU A 324 -1.72 7.27 21.52
N ILE A 325 -3.04 7.17 21.75
CA ILE A 325 -4.02 8.23 21.53
C ILE A 325 -3.75 9.42 22.47
N GLU A 326 -3.44 9.18 23.74
CA GLU A 326 -2.99 10.21 24.70
C GLU A 326 -1.79 10.99 24.15
N ARG A 327 -0.67 10.30 23.89
CA ARG A 327 0.56 10.94 23.40
C ARG A 327 0.39 11.59 22.03
N TRP A 328 -0.44 11.02 21.15
CA TRP A 328 -0.76 11.59 19.84
C TRP A 328 -1.54 12.89 19.97
N HIS A 329 -2.57 12.94 20.84
CA HIS A 329 -3.32 14.18 21.11
C HIS A 329 -2.40 15.28 21.66
N ASP A 330 -1.57 14.97 22.66
CA ASP A 330 -0.58 15.91 23.21
C ASP A 330 0.34 16.45 22.12
N THR A 331 0.89 15.55 21.29
CA THR A 331 1.81 15.91 20.20
C THR A 331 1.13 16.80 19.17
N GLN A 332 -0.08 16.45 18.70
CA GLN A 332 -0.78 17.25 17.70
C GLN A 332 -1.27 18.60 18.25
N GLN A 333 -1.69 18.67 19.52
CA GLN A 333 -2.02 19.93 20.17
C GLN A 333 -0.77 20.80 20.36
N TYR A 334 0.33 20.24 20.84
CA TYR A 334 1.60 20.95 21.04
C TYR A 334 2.13 21.51 19.71
N PHE A 335 2.12 20.71 18.64
CA PHE A 335 2.45 21.19 17.30
C PHE A 335 1.48 22.28 16.81
N LYS A 336 0.18 22.23 17.16
CA LYS A 336 -0.76 23.33 16.82
C LYS A 336 -0.52 24.60 17.65
N ARG A 337 -0.08 24.50 18.91
CA ARG A 337 0.26 25.65 19.77
C ARG A 337 1.61 26.30 19.41
N LYS A 338 2.62 25.50 19.03
CA LYS A 338 3.97 25.97 18.67
C LYS A 338 4.11 26.36 17.19
N ASP A 339 3.25 25.79 16.35
CA ASP A 339 3.19 26.02 14.89
C ASP A 339 4.55 26.01 14.14
N PRO A 340 5.35 24.94 14.29
CA PRO A 340 6.64 24.79 13.62
C PRO A 340 6.46 24.46 12.13
N LYS A 341 7.52 24.63 11.33
CA LYS A 341 7.58 24.08 9.98
C LYS A 341 7.39 22.56 10.03
N ARG A 342 6.46 22.03 9.22
CA ARG A 342 6.11 20.59 9.23
C ARG A 342 6.55 19.88 7.96
N LEU A 343 7.08 18.68 8.12
CA LEU A 343 7.33 17.76 7.02
C LEU A 343 6.09 16.92 6.71
N TYR A 344 5.79 16.80 5.43
CA TYR A 344 4.83 15.84 4.91
C TYR A 344 5.55 14.89 3.94
N PHE A 345 5.68 13.64 4.36
CA PHE A 345 6.38 12.59 3.62
C PHE A 345 5.37 11.80 2.77
N LEU A 346 5.41 12.02 1.45
CA LEU A 346 4.47 11.42 0.51
C LEU A 346 5.05 10.13 -0.08
N SER A 347 4.40 8.99 0.15
CA SER A 347 4.82 7.71 -0.45
C SER A 347 3.65 6.77 -0.69
N LEU A 348 3.69 6.02 -1.80
CA LEU A 348 2.74 4.93 -2.03
C LEU A 348 2.99 3.72 -1.12
N GLU A 349 4.16 3.58 -0.49
CA GLU A 349 4.47 2.37 0.30
C GLU A 349 5.00 2.67 1.71
N PHE A 350 4.45 1.96 2.72
CA PHE A 350 4.94 1.93 4.10
C PHE A 350 4.97 0.48 4.62
N LEU A 351 6.15 -0.14 4.66
CA LEU A 351 6.29 -1.55 5.06
C LEU A 351 6.41 -1.67 6.59
N MET A 352 5.32 -1.35 7.30
CA MET A 352 5.31 -1.18 8.75
C MET A 352 5.68 -2.45 9.53
N GLY A 353 5.11 -3.60 9.14
CA GLY A 353 5.17 -4.86 9.88
C GLY A 353 4.19 -4.87 11.07
N ARG A 354 4.35 -5.84 11.97
CA ARG A 354 3.66 -5.89 13.27
C ARG A 354 3.92 -4.64 14.11
N SER A 355 2.90 -4.06 14.73
CA SER A 355 2.97 -2.80 15.47
C SER A 355 3.04 -2.97 16.99
N LEU A 356 2.59 -4.09 17.57
CA LEU A 356 2.51 -4.30 19.01
C LEU A 356 3.86 -4.12 19.71
N SER A 357 4.84 -4.96 19.36
CA SER A 357 6.18 -4.98 19.97
C SER A 357 6.91 -3.64 19.80
N ASN A 358 6.78 -3.00 18.63
CA ASN A 358 7.38 -1.68 18.35
C ASN A 358 6.72 -0.58 19.20
N SER A 359 5.41 -0.66 19.42
CA SER A 359 4.66 0.32 20.21
C SER A 359 5.01 0.23 21.69
N VAL A 360 4.97 -0.96 22.29
CA VAL A 360 5.29 -1.11 23.73
C VAL A 360 6.76 -0.82 24.05
N ILE A 361 7.69 -1.09 23.12
CA ILE A 361 9.11 -0.71 23.26
C ILE A 361 9.29 0.81 23.15
N ASN A 362 8.74 1.47 22.13
CA ASN A 362 8.90 2.93 21.98
C ASN A 362 8.18 3.71 23.10
N LEU A 363 7.05 3.19 23.60
CA LEU A 363 6.34 3.74 24.76
C LEU A 363 7.09 3.55 26.09
N GLY A 364 8.01 2.57 26.20
CA GLY A 364 8.73 2.24 27.44
C GLY A 364 7.93 1.37 28.43
N ILE A 365 7.02 0.52 27.92
CA ILE A 365 6.05 -0.22 28.73
C ILE A 365 5.98 -1.74 28.42
N ARG A 366 6.96 -2.29 27.67
CA ARG A 366 6.99 -3.71 27.28
C ARG A 366 6.95 -4.64 28.49
N ASP A 367 7.88 -4.46 29.42
CA ASP A 367 8.10 -5.43 30.50
C ASP A 367 6.96 -5.39 31.51
N GLN A 368 6.35 -4.21 31.73
CA GLN A 368 5.14 -4.03 32.52
C GLN A 368 3.93 -4.75 31.90
N TYR A 369 3.80 -4.76 30.57
CA TYR A 369 2.80 -5.58 29.88
C TYR A 369 3.12 -7.08 29.97
N ALA A 370 4.37 -7.49 29.84
CA ALA A 370 4.77 -8.89 29.99
C ALA A 370 4.44 -9.43 31.39
N ASP A 371 4.77 -8.68 32.46
CA ASP A 371 4.40 -9.02 33.83
C ASP A 371 2.87 -8.99 34.05
N ALA A 372 2.15 -8.04 33.46
CA ALA A 372 0.70 -7.94 33.55
C ALA A 372 0.00 -9.15 32.91
N LEU A 373 0.41 -9.54 31.69
CA LEU A 373 -0.14 -10.66 30.93
C LEU A 373 0.20 -12.01 31.56
N LYS A 374 1.43 -12.18 32.05
CA LYS A 374 1.87 -13.40 32.74
C LYS A 374 1.04 -13.71 33.98
N GLN A 375 0.58 -12.67 34.68
CA GLN A 375 -0.35 -12.79 35.82
C GLN A 375 -1.79 -13.12 35.40
N LEU A 376 -2.18 -12.83 34.16
CA LEU A 376 -3.46 -13.26 33.55
C LEU A 376 -3.38 -14.66 32.91
N GLY A 377 -2.19 -15.26 32.83
CA GLY A 377 -1.95 -16.57 32.20
C GLY A 377 -1.55 -16.53 30.72
N PHE A 378 -1.24 -15.35 30.17
CA PHE A 378 -0.80 -15.17 28.78
C PHE A 378 0.69 -14.85 28.68
N GLU A 379 1.34 -15.30 27.60
CA GLU A 379 2.70 -14.89 27.25
C GLU A 379 2.66 -13.78 26.18
N PHE A 380 3.40 -12.69 26.39
CA PHE A 380 3.39 -11.53 25.48
C PHE A 380 3.79 -11.90 24.06
N GLU A 381 4.82 -12.75 23.92
CA GLU A 381 5.34 -13.24 22.66
C GLU A 381 4.28 -14.04 21.87
N VAL A 382 3.48 -14.88 22.52
CA VAL A 382 2.37 -15.65 21.89
C VAL A 382 1.26 -14.73 21.36
N LEU A 383 0.92 -13.69 22.12
CA LEU A 383 -0.05 -12.67 21.67
C LEU A 383 0.51 -11.80 20.54
N ALA A 384 1.81 -11.51 20.54
CA ALA A 384 2.47 -10.77 19.46
C ALA A 384 2.61 -11.57 18.15
N GLU A 385 2.48 -12.90 18.19
CA GLU A 385 2.43 -13.76 17.00
C GLU A 385 1.02 -13.87 16.38
N GLN A 386 -0.03 -13.39 17.06
CA GLN A 386 -1.38 -13.26 16.48
C GLN A 386 -1.52 -12.03 15.56
N GLU A 387 -0.57 -11.10 15.59
CA GLU A 387 -0.60 -9.90 14.75
C GLU A 387 -0.11 -10.17 13.32
N GLY A 388 -0.94 -9.86 12.32
CA GLY A 388 -0.54 -9.86 10.91
C GLY A 388 0.30 -8.63 10.54
N ASP A 389 1.28 -8.82 9.65
CA ASP A 389 2.01 -7.70 9.02
C ASP A 389 1.04 -6.76 8.30
N ALA A 390 1.09 -5.45 8.60
CA ALA A 390 0.29 -4.46 7.88
C ALA A 390 0.74 -4.38 6.41
N ALA A 391 -0.11 -4.82 5.48
CA ALA A 391 0.22 -5.02 4.06
C ALA A 391 0.24 -3.70 3.23
N LEU A 392 0.85 -2.66 3.79
CA LEU A 392 0.88 -1.29 3.26
C LEU A 392 2.10 -0.99 2.36
N GLY A 393 2.89 -2.00 2.01
CA GLY A 393 4.11 -1.84 1.22
C GLY A 393 4.78 -3.18 0.86
N ASN A 394 5.77 -3.14 -0.03
CA ASN A 394 6.50 -4.32 -0.51
C ASN A 394 8.02 -4.08 -0.64
N GLY A 395 8.43 -2.90 -1.08
CA GLY A 395 9.82 -2.61 -1.44
C GLY A 395 10.80 -2.33 -0.29
N GLY A 396 12.10 -2.29 -0.63
CA GLY A 396 13.09 -1.61 0.21
C GLY A 396 12.79 -0.11 0.37
N LEU A 397 12.14 0.49 -0.64
CA LEU A 397 11.52 1.83 -0.63
C LEU A 397 10.51 1.95 0.51
N ALA A 398 9.52 1.07 0.52
CA ALA A 398 8.49 0.98 1.55
C ALA A 398 9.04 0.86 2.99
N ARG A 399 10.11 0.08 3.16
CA ARG A 399 10.76 -0.08 4.47
C ARG A 399 11.67 1.08 4.84
N LEU A 400 12.15 1.87 3.88
CA LEU A 400 12.78 3.17 4.13
C LEU A 400 11.74 4.17 4.67
N SER A 401 10.55 4.27 4.05
CA SER A 401 9.45 5.12 4.54
C SER A 401 9.14 4.85 6.01
N ALA A 402 8.92 3.57 6.36
CA ALA A 402 8.70 3.15 7.74
C ALA A 402 9.94 3.32 8.66
N CYS A 403 11.15 3.19 8.08
CA CYS A 403 12.43 3.63 8.66
C CYS A 403 12.40 5.08 9.17
N GLN A 404 12.07 6.00 8.25
CA GLN A 404 12.11 7.43 8.47
C GLN A 404 11.00 7.88 9.44
N MET A 405 9.79 7.32 9.37
CA MET A 405 8.70 7.64 10.30
C MET A 405 9.06 7.36 11.77
N ASP A 406 9.62 6.18 12.09
CA ASP A 406 10.07 5.84 13.45
C ASP A 406 11.22 6.75 13.95
N SER A 407 12.06 7.22 13.02
CA SER A 407 13.21 8.10 13.32
C SER A 407 12.78 9.56 13.51
N LEU A 408 11.86 10.06 12.69
CA LEU A 408 11.21 11.37 12.82
C LEU A 408 10.48 11.49 14.16
N ALA A 409 9.75 10.43 14.56
CA ALA A 409 9.10 10.37 15.85
C ALA A 409 10.10 10.39 17.01
N THR A 410 11.14 9.56 16.93
CA THR A 410 12.17 9.41 17.98
C THR A 410 13.00 10.68 18.19
N MET A 411 13.31 11.41 17.12
CA MET A 411 14.05 12.69 17.17
C MET A 411 13.14 13.92 17.30
N ASP A 412 11.90 13.73 17.76
CA ASP A 412 10.96 14.81 18.08
C ASP A 412 10.58 15.73 16.89
N PHE A 413 10.82 15.33 15.64
CA PHE A 413 10.55 16.17 14.47
C PHE A 413 9.04 16.30 14.16
N PRO A 414 8.55 17.50 13.81
CA PRO A 414 7.16 17.74 13.44
C PRO A 414 6.85 17.24 12.03
N ALA A 415 6.66 15.92 11.88
CA ALA A 415 6.45 15.27 10.60
C ALA A 415 5.21 14.36 10.56
N TRP A 416 4.63 14.19 9.38
CA TRP A 416 3.51 13.30 9.09
C TRP A 416 3.80 12.50 7.80
N GLY A 417 3.44 11.22 7.80
CA GLY A 417 3.46 10.38 6.59
C GLY A 417 2.08 10.33 5.94
N TYR A 418 2.02 10.28 4.60
CA TYR A 418 0.79 10.08 3.84
C TYR A 418 0.94 8.98 2.78
N GLY A 419 -0.07 8.10 2.69
CA GLY A 419 -0.15 7.00 1.72
C GLY A 419 -1.56 6.43 1.55
N LEU A 420 -1.68 5.23 0.99
CA LEU A 420 -2.95 4.52 0.76
C LEU A 420 -3.20 3.41 1.78
N ARG A 421 -4.46 3.22 2.18
CA ARG A 421 -4.89 2.10 3.04
C ARG A 421 -5.25 0.88 2.18
N TYR A 422 -4.25 0.12 1.75
CA TYR A 422 -4.45 -1.04 0.88
C TYR A 422 -5.23 -2.17 1.56
N GLN A 423 -6.39 -2.53 1.01
CA GLN A 423 -7.23 -3.60 1.54
C GLN A 423 -6.58 -5.00 1.43
N TYR A 424 -5.78 -5.25 0.39
CA TYR A 424 -5.18 -6.57 0.09
C TYR A 424 -3.66 -6.55 -0.14
N GLY A 425 -3.01 -5.42 0.14
CA GLY A 425 -1.59 -5.20 -0.11
C GLY A 425 -1.17 -5.45 -1.56
N LEU A 426 0.02 -6.03 -1.76
CA LEU A 426 0.46 -6.49 -3.09
C LEU A 426 -0.07 -7.90 -3.39
N PHE A 427 0.35 -8.88 -2.59
CA PHE A 427 -0.23 -10.22 -2.46
C PHE A 427 0.47 -10.98 -1.32
N ARG A 428 -0.25 -11.93 -0.73
CA ARG A 428 0.29 -13.03 0.07
C ARG A 428 0.88 -14.09 -0.86
N GLN A 429 2.12 -14.51 -0.62
CA GLN A 429 2.81 -15.52 -1.43
C GLN A 429 2.50 -16.91 -0.87
N VAL A 430 1.90 -17.78 -1.70
CA VAL A 430 1.74 -19.21 -1.40
C VAL A 430 2.60 -20.00 -2.37
N ILE A 431 3.26 -21.05 -1.89
CA ILE A 431 3.98 -22.00 -2.73
C ILE A 431 3.15 -23.28 -2.84
N LEU A 432 2.85 -23.69 -4.07
CA LEU A 432 2.20 -24.97 -4.39
C LEU A 432 3.10 -25.69 -5.40
N ASP A 433 3.47 -26.94 -5.13
CA ASP A 433 4.38 -27.75 -5.96
C ASP A 433 5.69 -27.04 -6.38
N GLY A 434 6.18 -26.13 -5.53
CA GLY A 434 7.35 -25.28 -5.78
C GLY A 434 7.12 -24.05 -6.66
N PHE A 435 5.90 -23.79 -7.13
CA PHE A 435 5.53 -22.60 -7.90
C PHE A 435 4.97 -21.49 -7.00
N GLN A 436 5.24 -20.23 -7.34
CA GLN A 436 4.61 -19.07 -6.69
C GLN A 436 3.19 -18.87 -7.20
N HIS A 437 2.24 -18.88 -6.26
CA HIS A 437 0.87 -18.43 -6.43
C HIS A 437 0.61 -17.17 -5.60
N GLU A 438 -0.07 -16.21 -6.19
CA GLU A 438 -0.53 -14.99 -5.53
C GLU A 438 -1.91 -15.18 -4.90
N GLN A 439 -2.09 -14.74 -3.66
CA GLN A 439 -3.39 -14.60 -3.00
C GLN A 439 -3.56 -13.17 -2.44
N PRO A 440 -4.79 -12.64 -2.28
CA PRO A 440 -5.00 -11.37 -1.59
C PRO A 440 -4.49 -11.44 -0.14
N ASP A 441 -3.88 -10.36 0.35
CA ASP A 441 -3.41 -10.30 1.74
C ASP A 441 -4.55 -9.84 2.67
N TYR A 442 -5.17 -10.76 3.39
CA TYR A 442 -6.40 -10.54 4.14
C TYR A 442 -6.21 -9.86 5.52
N TRP A 443 -5.15 -9.07 5.69
CA TRP A 443 -4.75 -8.44 6.96
C TRP A 443 -5.84 -7.58 7.63
N LEU A 444 -6.85 -7.11 6.87
CA LEU A 444 -7.95 -6.27 7.36
C LEU A 444 -9.29 -7.01 7.53
N ASN A 445 -9.36 -8.33 7.34
CA ASN A 445 -10.63 -9.08 7.44
C ASN A 445 -11.29 -9.02 8.82
N PHE A 446 -10.51 -8.82 9.88
CA PHE A 446 -10.98 -8.67 11.27
C PHE A 446 -10.78 -7.24 11.79
N GLY A 447 -10.64 -6.26 10.88
CA GLY A 447 -10.20 -4.91 11.20
C GLY A 447 -8.70 -4.82 11.49
N ASN A 448 -8.26 -3.64 11.93
CA ASN A 448 -6.91 -3.36 12.41
C ASN A 448 -7.05 -2.60 13.74
N PRO A 449 -6.51 -3.11 14.87
CA PRO A 449 -6.72 -2.47 16.17
C PRO A 449 -5.96 -1.15 16.34
N TRP A 450 -4.97 -0.86 15.47
CA TRP A 450 -4.07 0.30 15.56
C TRP A 450 -4.57 1.56 14.83
N GLU A 451 -5.42 1.40 13.82
CA GLU A 451 -5.92 2.54 13.04
C GLU A 451 -7.10 3.24 13.72
N ILE A 452 -7.24 4.52 13.44
CA ILE A 452 -8.32 5.37 13.93
C ILE A 452 -9.01 6.00 12.71
N GLU A 453 -10.19 5.49 12.36
CA GLU A 453 -11.02 6.04 11.28
C GLU A 453 -11.46 7.47 11.61
N ARG A 454 -11.25 8.39 10.67
CA ARG A 454 -11.63 9.81 10.80
C ARG A 454 -12.68 10.15 9.75
N VAL A 455 -13.90 9.64 9.93
CA VAL A 455 -15.04 9.88 9.01
C VAL A 455 -15.28 11.39 8.73
N HIS A 456 -15.01 12.25 9.71
CA HIS A 456 -15.10 13.72 9.59
C HIS A 456 -13.93 14.38 8.84
N VAL A 457 -12.91 13.61 8.44
CA VAL A 457 -11.81 13.99 7.55
C VAL A 457 -11.97 13.19 6.26
N SER A 458 -12.91 13.65 5.43
CA SER A 458 -13.19 13.13 4.09
C SER A 458 -12.96 14.24 3.07
N TYR A 459 -12.36 13.92 1.93
CA TYR A 459 -12.09 14.87 0.85
C TYR A 459 -12.54 14.32 -0.51
N PRO A 460 -13.26 15.10 -1.33
CA PRO A 460 -13.63 14.69 -2.67
C PRO A 460 -12.41 14.74 -3.59
N VAL A 461 -12.12 13.64 -4.26
CA VAL A 461 -11.14 13.53 -5.35
C VAL A 461 -11.89 13.44 -6.67
N LYS A 462 -11.46 14.27 -7.63
CA LYS A 462 -12.04 14.42 -8.97
C LYS A 462 -11.29 13.59 -10.00
N PHE A 463 -12.01 13.04 -10.98
CA PHE A 463 -11.46 12.40 -12.18
C PHE A 463 -12.26 12.76 -13.44
N TYR A 464 -11.61 12.66 -14.60
CA TYR A 464 -12.15 12.98 -15.94
C TYR A 464 -12.79 14.38 -16.02
N GLY A 465 -13.72 14.58 -16.95
CA GLY A 465 -14.50 15.81 -17.08
C GLY A 465 -13.85 16.88 -17.96
N THR A 466 -14.20 18.13 -17.74
CA THR A 466 -13.90 19.26 -18.64
C THR A 466 -13.45 20.51 -17.89
N ILE A 467 -12.79 21.42 -18.60
CA ILE A 467 -12.35 22.72 -18.08
C ILE A 467 -13.22 23.81 -18.67
N GLU A 468 -13.86 24.59 -17.81
CA GLU A 468 -14.68 25.75 -18.17
C GLU A 468 -13.94 27.04 -17.81
N ASP A 469 -13.89 28.01 -18.73
CA ASP A 469 -13.50 29.38 -18.40
C ASP A 469 -14.70 30.08 -17.73
N LYS A 470 -14.50 30.65 -16.54
CA LYS A 470 -15.52 31.45 -15.82
C LYS A 470 -14.96 32.83 -15.49
N LEU A 471 -15.86 33.80 -15.36
CA LEU A 471 -15.52 35.15 -14.92
C LEU A 471 -15.79 35.26 -13.41
N ALA A 472 -14.73 35.47 -12.64
CA ALA A 472 -14.79 35.69 -11.19
C ALA A 472 -14.07 37.00 -10.87
N ASN A 473 -14.74 37.91 -10.16
CA ASN A 473 -14.23 39.24 -9.78
C ASN A 473 -13.73 40.13 -10.95
N GLY A 474 -14.00 39.77 -12.20
CA GLY A 474 -13.56 40.45 -13.42
C GLY A 474 -12.50 39.68 -14.22
N ASP A 475 -11.79 38.75 -13.57
CA ASP A 475 -10.76 37.92 -14.18
C ASP A 475 -11.32 36.58 -14.69
N LYS A 476 -10.59 35.97 -15.64
CA LYS A 476 -10.89 34.63 -16.15
C LYS A 476 -10.24 33.56 -15.26
N CYS A 477 -11.04 32.87 -14.45
CA CYS A 477 -10.62 31.67 -13.74
C CYS A 477 -10.95 30.41 -14.54
N LYS A 478 -10.14 29.35 -14.37
CA LYS A 478 -10.41 28.02 -14.95
C LYS A 478 -11.04 27.13 -13.89
N VAL A 479 -12.20 26.56 -14.21
CA VAL A 479 -12.94 25.68 -13.31
C VAL A 479 -13.00 24.28 -13.89
N TRP A 480 -12.45 23.31 -13.17
CA TRP A 480 -12.54 21.89 -13.53
C TRP A 480 -13.86 21.29 -13.03
N VAL A 481 -14.72 20.95 -13.99
CA VAL A 481 -15.95 20.17 -13.78
C VAL A 481 -15.58 18.68 -13.91
N PRO A 482 -15.71 17.87 -12.84
CA PRO A 482 -15.32 16.45 -12.88
C PRO A 482 -16.33 15.59 -13.63
N GLY A 483 -15.86 14.47 -14.18
CA GLY A 483 -16.71 13.41 -14.74
C GLY A 483 -16.98 12.25 -13.75
N GLU A 484 -16.13 12.07 -12.75
CA GLU A 484 -16.26 11.10 -11.66
C GLU A 484 -15.75 11.76 -10.36
N MET A 485 -16.37 11.45 -9.21
CA MET A 485 -15.89 11.87 -7.89
C MET A 485 -15.89 10.70 -6.89
N VAL A 486 -14.80 10.58 -6.13
CA VAL A 486 -14.54 9.54 -5.13
C VAL A 486 -14.16 10.21 -3.82
N GLU A 487 -14.66 9.72 -2.68
CA GLU A 487 -14.34 10.27 -1.36
C GLU A 487 -13.10 9.60 -0.76
N ALA A 488 -12.19 10.42 -0.22
CA ALA A 488 -10.99 9.97 0.47
C ALA A 488 -11.15 10.12 1.98
N VAL A 489 -11.44 8.99 2.65
CA VAL A 489 -11.59 8.93 4.11
C VAL A 489 -10.24 8.65 4.76
N ALA A 490 -9.87 9.45 5.77
CA ALA A 490 -8.61 9.29 6.49
C ALA A 490 -8.67 8.20 7.57
N TYR A 491 -7.61 7.40 7.68
CA TYR A 491 -7.32 6.50 8.79
C TYR A 491 -5.96 6.88 9.39
N ASP A 492 -5.96 7.30 10.66
CA ASP A 492 -4.76 7.69 11.38
C ASP A 492 -4.10 6.49 12.05
N ASN A 493 -2.80 6.31 11.84
CA ASN A 493 -1.97 5.30 12.50
C ASN A 493 -0.89 6.04 13.33
N PRO A 494 -1.03 6.12 14.67
CA PRO A 494 -0.08 6.79 15.54
C PRO A 494 1.31 6.13 15.52
N ILE A 495 2.38 6.92 15.35
CA ILE A 495 3.76 6.45 15.31
C ILE A 495 4.51 6.97 16.54
N PRO A 496 4.74 6.15 17.58
CA PRO A 496 5.44 6.57 18.81
C PRO A 496 6.96 6.69 18.59
N GLY A 497 7.58 7.74 19.11
CA GLY A 497 9.03 7.87 19.18
C GLY A 497 9.63 7.16 20.39
N TYR A 498 10.80 6.53 20.23
CA TYR A 498 11.46 5.81 21.32
C TYR A 498 12.02 6.76 22.39
N GLY A 499 11.60 6.59 23.65
CA GLY A 499 12.09 7.39 24.77
C GLY A 499 11.67 8.87 24.72
N THR A 500 10.54 9.17 24.06
CA THR A 500 9.95 10.51 24.02
C THR A 500 8.42 10.48 24.17
N ARG A 501 7.82 11.65 24.44
CA ARG A 501 6.38 11.83 24.39
C ARG A 501 5.87 11.95 22.96
N ASN A 502 6.69 12.44 22.02
CA ASN A 502 6.26 12.68 20.64
C ASN A 502 5.74 11.40 19.97
N THR A 503 4.48 11.46 19.55
CA THR A 503 3.79 10.43 18.77
C THR A 503 3.21 11.09 17.53
N ILE A 504 3.87 10.87 16.40
CA ILE A 504 3.48 11.47 15.11
C ILE A 504 2.44 10.61 14.40
N ASN A 505 2.14 10.89 13.13
CA ASN A 505 1.04 10.23 12.43
C ASN A 505 1.45 9.70 11.05
N LEU A 506 1.00 8.50 10.72
CA LEU A 506 0.86 8.01 9.35
C LEU A 506 -0.63 8.06 8.98
N ARG A 507 -1.02 8.97 8.09
CA ARG A 507 -2.40 9.09 7.59
C ARG A 507 -2.53 8.31 6.28
N LEU A 508 -3.49 7.38 6.26
CA LEU A 508 -3.75 6.53 5.11
C LEU A 508 -5.13 6.85 4.54
N TRP A 509 -5.25 6.94 3.22
CA TRP A 509 -6.52 7.19 2.54
C TRP A 509 -7.16 5.89 2.07
N ALA A 510 -8.44 5.69 2.40
CA ALA A 510 -9.29 4.69 1.74
C ALA A 510 -10.25 5.38 0.78
N ALA A 511 -10.45 4.76 -0.38
CA ALA A 511 -11.43 5.19 -1.37
C ALA A 511 -12.82 4.67 -1.04
N LYS A 512 -13.79 5.58 -1.01
CA LYS A 512 -15.21 5.30 -0.79
C LYS A 512 -16.03 5.89 -1.94
N PRO A 513 -17.21 5.33 -2.28
CA PRO A 513 -18.15 6.00 -3.17
C PRO A 513 -18.48 7.39 -2.61
N SER A 514 -18.67 8.37 -3.49
CA SER A 514 -19.11 9.71 -3.07
C SER A 514 -20.58 9.73 -2.69
N GLY A 515 -21.01 10.76 -1.96
CA GLY A 515 -22.38 10.90 -1.45
C GLY A 515 -23.48 11.08 -2.51
N GLN A 516 -23.13 10.99 -3.80
CA GLN A 516 -24.06 10.98 -4.93
C GLN A 516 -24.70 9.58 -5.07
N TYR A 517 -25.48 9.19 -4.07
CA TYR A 517 -26.18 7.90 -4.03
C TYR A 517 -27.38 7.93 -4.99
N ASP A 518 -27.36 7.13 -6.06
CA ASP A 518 -28.41 7.17 -7.07
C ASP A 518 -29.61 6.32 -6.65
N MET A 519 -30.46 6.95 -5.83
CA MET A 519 -31.78 6.43 -5.46
C MET A 519 -32.68 6.19 -6.69
N GLU A 520 -32.47 6.84 -7.82
CA GLU A 520 -33.28 6.62 -9.03
C GLU A 520 -32.85 5.30 -9.73
N SER A 521 -31.54 5.05 -9.87
CA SER A 521 -31.01 3.75 -10.30
C SER A 521 -31.46 2.61 -9.36
N PHE A 522 -31.43 2.81 -8.03
CA PHE A 522 -31.92 1.79 -7.09
C PHE A 522 -33.45 1.56 -7.20
N ASN A 523 -34.26 2.62 -7.34
CA ASN A 523 -35.72 2.50 -7.46
C ASN A 523 -36.19 1.97 -8.83
N THR A 524 -35.41 2.15 -9.89
CA THR A 524 -35.68 1.59 -11.24
C THR A 524 -35.21 0.15 -11.39
N GLY A 525 -34.43 -0.37 -10.43
CA GLY A 525 -33.96 -1.76 -10.38
C GLY A 525 -32.58 -1.99 -10.98
N ASP A 526 -31.82 -0.95 -11.32
CA ASP A 526 -30.44 -1.05 -11.80
C ASP A 526 -29.44 -1.18 -10.64
N TYR A 527 -29.66 -2.22 -9.82
CA TYR A 527 -28.79 -2.57 -8.70
C TYR A 527 -27.35 -2.93 -9.14
N ILE A 528 -27.16 -3.26 -10.42
CA ILE A 528 -25.87 -3.69 -10.99
C ILE A 528 -24.95 -2.49 -11.16
N ASN A 529 -25.42 -1.39 -11.75
CA ASN A 529 -24.58 -0.21 -11.95
C ASN A 529 -24.19 0.46 -10.63
N GLU A 530 -25.07 0.49 -9.62
CA GLU A 530 -24.72 1.00 -8.28
C GLU A 530 -23.62 0.18 -7.59
N VAL A 531 -23.69 -1.15 -7.65
CA VAL A 531 -22.63 -2.02 -7.10
C VAL A 531 -21.31 -1.82 -7.87
N ILE A 532 -21.36 -1.67 -9.19
CA ILE A 532 -20.18 -1.40 -10.03
C ILE A 532 -19.56 -0.04 -9.69
N ASN A 533 -20.36 1.01 -9.50
CA ASN A 533 -19.88 2.35 -9.16
C ASN A 533 -19.17 2.36 -7.79
N ARG A 534 -19.74 1.72 -6.77
CA ARG A 534 -19.06 1.51 -5.49
C ARG A 534 -17.75 0.72 -5.65
N GLN A 535 -17.79 -0.39 -6.38
CA GLN A 535 -16.62 -1.25 -6.56
C GLN A 535 -15.48 -0.53 -7.31
N ARG A 536 -15.79 0.33 -8.29
CA ARG A 536 -14.80 1.18 -9.00
C ARG A 536 -14.07 2.12 -8.04
N ALA A 537 -14.81 2.80 -7.17
CA ALA A 537 -14.25 3.67 -6.14
C ALA A 537 -13.33 2.89 -5.19
N GLU A 538 -13.84 1.83 -4.55
CA GLU A 538 -13.11 1.02 -3.56
C GLU A 538 -11.85 0.36 -4.17
N THR A 539 -11.87 0.02 -5.47
CA THR A 539 -10.73 -0.59 -6.19
C THR A 539 -9.47 0.28 -6.17
N ILE A 540 -9.59 1.61 -6.07
CA ILE A 540 -8.43 2.52 -5.96
C ILE A 540 -7.59 2.17 -4.73
N SER A 541 -8.19 1.87 -3.58
CA SER A 541 -7.47 1.48 -2.36
C SER A 541 -7.37 -0.04 -2.13
N ASN A 542 -7.61 -0.89 -3.13
CA ASN A 542 -7.59 -2.34 -2.91
C ASN A 542 -6.19 -2.97 -2.97
N VAL A 543 -5.42 -2.75 -4.04
CA VAL A 543 -4.15 -3.46 -4.32
C VAL A 543 -3.00 -2.49 -4.61
N LEU A 544 -1.82 -2.74 -4.04
CA LEU A 544 -0.58 -2.02 -4.30
C LEU A 544 0.04 -2.48 -5.63
N TYR A 545 0.38 -1.53 -6.51
CA TYR A 545 0.95 -1.78 -7.83
C TYR A 545 0.11 -2.77 -8.70
N PRO A 546 -1.11 -2.38 -9.12
CA PRO A 546 -1.90 -3.15 -10.07
C PRO A 546 -1.15 -3.35 -11.40
N ASP A 547 -1.48 -4.44 -12.11
CA ASP A 547 -0.83 -4.82 -13.37
C ASP A 547 -1.09 -3.81 -14.51
N ASP A 548 -0.09 -2.96 -14.76
CA ASP A 548 -0.12 -1.86 -15.71
C ASP A 548 0.29 -2.22 -17.14
N ARG A 549 0.28 -3.52 -17.49
CA ARG A 549 0.43 -3.96 -18.89
C ARG A 549 -0.77 -3.56 -19.76
N SER A 550 -1.97 -3.45 -19.16
CA SER A 550 -3.20 -3.00 -19.82
C SER A 550 -3.40 -1.49 -19.72
N TYR A 551 -4.27 -0.90 -20.57
CA TYR A 551 -4.66 0.52 -20.44
C TYR A 551 -5.34 0.78 -19.09
N GLN A 552 -6.28 -0.08 -18.71
CA GLN A 552 -7.06 -0.02 -17.47
C GLN A 552 -6.15 -0.13 -16.23
N GLY A 553 -5.07 -0.91 -16.30
CA GLY A 553 -4.06 -0.99 -15.24
C GLY A 553 -3.25 0.29 -15.07
N LYS A 554 -2.83 0.92 -16.18
CA LYS A 554 -2.17 2.24 -16.16
C LYS A 554 -3.10 3.33 -15.64
N GLU A 555 -4.36 3.30 -16.06
CA GLU A 555 -5.41 4.20 -15.60
C GLU A 555 -5.67 4.05 -14.09
N LEU A 556 -5.78 2.82 -13.57
CA LEU A 556 -5.93 2.56 -12.14
C LEU A 556 -4.69 2.99 -11.34
N ARG A 557 -3.47 2.71 -11.83
CA ARG A 557 -2.20 3.18 -11.22
C ARG A 557 -2.14 4.71 -11.16
N LEU A 558 -2.61 5.39 -12.21
CA LEU A 558 -2.68 6.86 -12.26
C LEU A 558 -3.77 7.42 -11.33
N LYS A 559 -4.94 6.78 -11.28
CA LYS A 559 -5.99 7.10 -10.28
C LYS A 559 -5.45 6.96 -8.86
N GLN A 560 -4.73 5.89 -8.54
CA GLN A 560 -4.09 5.69 -7.24
C GLN A 560 -3.14 6.83 -6.86
N GLN A 561 -2.21 7.18 -7.76
CA GLN A 561 -1.25 8.26 -7.55
C GLN A 561 -1.95 9.59 -7.29
N TYR A 562 -2.92 9.97 -8.13
CA TYR A 562 -3.62 11.23 -7.95
C TYR A 562 -4.52 11.25 -6.71
N PHE A 563 -5.18 10.13 -6.40
CA PHE A 563 -6.10 10.02 -5.27
C PHE A 563 -5.42 10.30 -3.93
N PHE A 564 -4.30 9.63 -3.64
CA PHE A 564 -3.59 9.89 -2.38
C PHE A 564 -2.97 11.29 -2.37
N VAL A 565 -2.51 11.80 -3.50
CA VAL A 565 -1.93 13.14 -3.64
C VAL A 565 -2.96 14.23 -3.33
N SER A 566 -4.11 14.26 -4.01
CA SER A 566 -5.10 15.34 -3.84
C SER A 566 -5.68 15.33 -2.43
N ALA A 567 -6.05 14.16 -1.88
CA ALA A 567 -6.53 14.05 -0.51
C ALA A 567 -5.50 14.52 0.54
N SER A 568 -4.21 14.16 0.36
CA SER A 568 -3.14 14.62 1.26
C SER A 568 -2.94 16.13 1.19
N LEU A 569 -2.91 16.70 -0.01
CA LEU A 569 -2.73 18.14 -0.19
C LEU A 569 -3.91 18.95 0.33
N GLN A 570 -5.16 18.50 0.12
CA GLN A 570 -6.35 19.12 0.69
C GLN A 570 -6.26 19.17 2.23
N ASP A 571 -5.83 18.10 2.91
CA ASP A 571 -5.67 18.10 4.38
C ASP A 571 -4.50 18.95 4.88
N ILE A 572 -3.40 19.02 4.12
CA ILE A 572 -2.24 19.89 4.42
C ILE A 572 -2.64 21.36 4.30
N LEU A 573 -3.31 21.74 3.20
CA LEU A 573 -3.75 23.11 2.93
C LEU A 573 -4.84 23.54 3.93
N ARG A 574 -5.81 22.67 4.24
CA ARG A 574 -6.79 22.92 5.32
C ARG A 574 -6.09 23.18 6.65
N ARG A 575 -5.12 22.35 7.04
CA ARG A 575 -4.40 22.49 8.32
C ARG A 575 -3.53 23.73 8.40
N PHE A 576 -2.96 24.18 7.28
CA PHE A 576 -2.28 25.46 7.22
C PHE A 576 -3.27 26.61 7.42
N LYS A 577 -4.43 26.58 6.73
CA LYS A 577 -5.53 27.54 6.87
C LYS A 577 -6.25 27.50 8.23
N ASP A 578 -6.11 26.43 9.03
CA ASP A 578 -6.55 26.39 10.44
C ASP A 578 -5.80 27.41 11.33
N SER A 579 -4.65 27.93 10.88
CA SER A 579 -3.76 28.82 11.64
C SER A 579 -3.29 30.07 10.88
N HIS A 580 -3.33 30.07 9.54
CA HIS A 580 -2.81 31.15 8.68
C HIS A 580 -3.90 31.70 7.74
N SER A 581 -3.89 33.02 7.50
CA SER A 581 -4.89 33.70 6.65
C SER A 581 -4.48 33.87 5.18
N ASN A 582 -3.21 33.64 4.83
CA ASN A 582 -2.70 33.70 3.47
C ASN A 582 -1.52 32.72 3.27
N PHE A 583 -1.05 32.58 2.03
CA PHE A 583 0.00 31.62 1.66
C PHE A 583 1.44 32.18 1.67
N ASP A 584 1.64 33.43 2.10
CA ASP A 584 2.96 34.09 2.10
C ASP A 584 3.99 33.35 2.96
N GLN A 585 3.52 32.66 4.02
CA GLN A 585 4.34 31.86 4.94
C GLN A 585 4.30 30.35 4.65
N PHE A 586 3.73 29.92 3.51
CA PHE A 586 3.59 28.49 3.21
C PHE A 586 4.96 27.77 3.08
N PRO A 587 5.99 28.33 2.40
CA PRO A 587 7.33 27.74 2.35
C PRO A 587 8.04 27.62 3.71
N GLU A 588 7.74 28.52 4.64
CA GLU A 588 8.29 28.56 5.99
C GLU A 588 7.57 27.59 6.94
N LYS A 589 6.38 27.09 6.55
CA LYS A 589 5.51 26.24 7.37
C LYS A 589 5.34 24.82 6.84
N VAL A 590 5.63 24.58 5.56
CA VAL A 590 5.40 23.31 4.88
C VAL A 590 6.67 22.84 4.14
N ALA A 591 7.03 21.56 4.32
CA ALA A 591 7.97 20.84 3.47
C ALA A 591 7.29 19.57 2.92
N LEU A 592 7.44 19.30 1.62
CA LEU A 592 6.85 18.15 0.94
C LEU A 592 7.95 17.28 0.35
N GLN A 593 8.13 16.09 0.91
CA GLN A 593 9.09 15.11 0.40
C GLN A 593 8.40 14.14 -0.57
N LEU A 594 8.82 14.18 -1.83
CA LEU A 594 8.47 13.21 -2.86
C LEU A 594 9.40 11.99 -2.70
N ASN A 595 8.84 10.84 -2.31
CA ASN A 595 9.58 9.58 -2.22
C ASN A 595 9.41 8.76 -3.51
N ASP A 596 10.42 8.81 -4.39
CA ASP A 596 10.34 8.43 -5.80
C ASP A 596 9.30 9.27 -6.60
N THR A 597 9.02 8.87 -7.84
CA THR A 597 8.21 9.59 -8.84
C THR A 597 6.71 9.50 -8.62
N HIS A 598 6.23 8.50 -7.87
CA HIS A 598 4.79 8.26 -7.65
C HIS A 598 4.00 9.47 -7.07
N PRO A 599 4.49 10.23 -6.07
CA PRO A 599 3.81 11.44 -5.57
C PRO A 599 3.94 12.68 -6.46
N SER A 600 4.67 12.66 -7.58
CA SER A 600 5.04 13.89 -8.31
C SER A 600 3.88 14.65 -8.94
N LEU A 601 2.68 14.07 -9.04
CA LEU A 601 1.44 14.79 -9.35
C LEU A 601 1.04 15.82 -8.27
N ALA A 602 1.69 15.81 -7.10
CA ALA A 602 1.53 16.83 -6.07
C ALA A 602 1.95 18.23 -6.55
N ILE A 603 2.94 18.30 -7.46
CA ILE A 603 3.41 19.55 -8.06
C ILE A 603 2.26 20.26 -8.81
N PRO A 604 1.64 19.67 -9.86
CA PRO A 604 0.54 20.31 -10.56
C PRO A 604 -0.75 20.42 -9.72
N GLU A 605 -0.96 19.58 -8.69
CA GLU A 605 -2.12 19.72 -7.81
C GLU A 605 -1.99 20.90 -6.82
N VAL A 606 -0.81 21.19 -6.27
CA VAL A 606 -0.59 22.43 -5.51
C VAL A 606 -0.76 23.65 -6.42
N MET A 607 -0.17 23.64 -7.63
CA MET A 607 -0.40 24.70 -8.61
C MET A 607 -1.90 24.88 -8.92
N ARG A 608 -2.64 23.78 -9.07
CA ARG A 608 -4.08 23.81 -9.34
C ARG A 608 -4.85 24.45 -8.19
N ILE A 609 -4.63 24.03 -6.94
CA ILE A 609 -5.39 24.56 -5.81
C ILE A 609 -5.04 26.04 -5.58
N LEU A 610 -3.75 26.40 -5.59
CA LEU A 610 -3.33 27.79 -5.40
C LEU A 610 -3.89 28.74 -6.47
N ILE A 611 -3.99 28.32 -7.73
CA ILE A 611 -4.50 29.16 -8.83
C ILE A 611 -6.02 29.10 -8.95
N ASP A 612 -6.61 27.91 -9.03
CA ASP A 612 -8.03 27.72 -9.38
C ASP A 612 -8.98 27.84 -8.17
N GLU A 613 -8.50 27.69 -6.94
CA GLU A 613 -9.30 27.74 -5.71
C GLU A 613 -8.90 28.91 -4.80
N GLU A 614 -7.60 29.13 -4.58
CA GLU A 614 -7.09 30.22 -3.71
C GLU A 614 -6.82 31.53 -4.47
N ASN A 615 -6.93 31.54 -5.81
CA ASN A 615 -6.81 32.70 -6.69
C ASN A 615 -5.44 33.42 -6.69
N LEU A 616 -4.34 32.70 -6.44
CA LEU A 616 -2.98 33.24 -6.60
C LEU A 616 -2.61 33.37 -8.08
N SER A 617 -1.77 34.36 -8.42
CA SER A 617 -1.17 34.43 -9.75
C SER A 617 -0.20 33.27 -9.99
N TRP A 618 -0.02 32.88 -11.26
CA TRP A 618 0.90 31.80 -11.66
C TRP A 618 2.29 31.94 -11.03
N ASN A 619 2.85 33.16 -11.04
CA ASN A 619 4.20 33.41 -10.53
C ASN A 619 4.31 33.21 -9.01
N GLN A 620 3.27 33.57 -8.24
CA GLN A 620 3.24 33.35 -6.79
C GLN A 620 3.09 31.86 -6.46
N ALA A 621 2.16 31.17 -7.15
CA ALA A 621 1.97 29.73 -6.97
C ALA A 621 3.24 28.94 -7.34
N TRP A 622 3.91 29.33 -8.43
CA TRP A 622 5.15 28.70 -8.90
C TRP A 622 6.32 28.91 -7.94
N ASP A 623 6.52 30.14 -7.44
CA ASP A 623 7.56 30.44 -6.45
C ASP A 623 7.37 29.65 -5.14
N ILE A 624 6.12 29.51 -4.66
CA ILE A 624 5.77 28.66 -3.51
C ILE A 624 6.09 27.18 -3.81
N VAL A 625 5.64 26.66 -4.95
CA VAL A 625 5.88 25.26 -5.38
C VAL A 625 7.37 24.94 -5.47
N CYS A 626 8.17 25.86 -6.01
CA CYS A 626 9.62 25.68 -6.10
C CYS A 626 10.34 25.65 -4.73
N LYS A 627 9.73 26.17 -3.66
CA LYS A 627 10.33 26.23 -2.31
C LYS A 627 9.87 25.14 -1.33
N ILE A 628 8.77 24.44 -1.63
CA ILE A 628 8.21 23.40 -0.73
C ILE A 628 8.60 21.97 -1.10
N PHE A 629 8.91 21.68 -2.37
CA PHE A 629 9.13 20.32 -2.85
C PHE A 629 10.60 19.88 -2.89
N SER A 630 10.86 18.73 -2.26
CA SER A 630 12.11 17.96 -2.35
C SER A 630 11.84 16.59 -2.97
N PHE A 631 12.77 16.07 -3.77
CA PHE A 631 12.62 14.80 -4.49
C PHE A 631 13.78 13.84 -4.19
N THR A 632 13.47 12.62 -3.77
CA THR A 632 14.45 11.55 -3.58
C THR A 632 14.30 10.50 -4.68
N ALA A 633 15.35 10.27 -5.46
CA ALA A 633 15.37 9.29 -6.53
C ALA A 633 15.96 7.95 -6.05
N HIS A 634 15.33 6.84 -6.41
CA HIS A 634 15.81 5.47 -6.10
C HIS A 634 16.24 4.69 -7.34
N THR A 635 15.92 5.19 -8.53
CA THR A 635 16.12 4.50 -9.80
C THR A 635 17.51 4.72 -10.37
N VAL A 636 18.24 3.63 -10.61
CA VAL A 636 19.57 3.62 -11.26
C VAL A 636 19.52 3.71 -12.79
N ASN A 637 18.44 3.23 -13.41
CA ASN A 637 18.32 2.95 -14.84
C ASN A 637 17.29 3.88 -15.50
N PRO A 638 17.64 4.65 -16.56
CA PRO A 638 16.69 5.54 -17.26
C PRO A 638 15.44 4.84 -17.82
N GLU A 639 15.53 3.54 -18.07
CA GLU A 639 14.44 2.68 -18.55
C GLU A 639 13.38 2.41 -17.45
N GLY A 640 13.74 2.56 -16.18
CA GLY A 640 12.85 2.41 -15.02
C GLY A 640 12.23 3.72 -14.53
N LEU A 641 12.43 4.83 -15.24
CA LEU A 641 11.81 6.12 -14.89
C LEU A 641 10.36 6.16 -15.38
N GLU A 642 9.44 6.63 -14.53
CA GLU A 642 8.01 6.62 -14.80
C GLU A 642 7.61 7.57 -15.96
N ARG A 643 6.75 7.06 -16.84
CA ARG A 643 6.23 7.77 -18.02
C ARG A 643 4.72 7.59 -18.13
N ILE A 644 3.99 8.71 -18.15
CA ILE A 644 2.52 8.70 -18.29
C ILE A 644 2.18 9.13 -19.74
N PRO A 645 1.42 8.34 -20.52
CA PRO A 645 0.96 8.78 -21.84
C PRO A 645 0.14 10.07 -21.74
N VAL A 646 0.40 11.04 -22.62
CA VAL A 646 -0.27 12.36 -22.61
C VAL A 646 -1.78 12.21 -22.74
N ASP A 647 -2.25 11.30 -23.58
CA ASP A 647 -3.69 11.06 -23.80
C ASP A 647 -4.38 10.47 -22.56
N LEU A 648 -3.66 9.68 -21.75
CA LEU A 648 -4.17 9.11 -20.50
C LEU A 648 -4.21 10.16 -19.37
N LEU A 649 -3.23 11.06 -19.29
CA LEU A 649 -3.34 12.19 -18.36
C LEU A 649 -4.42 13.18 -18.83
N GLY A 650 -4.54 13.40 -20.15
CA GLY A 650 -5.53 14.31 -20.73
C GLY A 650 -6.96 13.86 -20.53
N SER A 651 -7.24 12.55 -20.61
CA SER A 651 -8.57 12.01 -20.32
C SER A 651 -8.90 12.04 -18.83
N LEU A 652 -7.96 11.69 -17.95
CA LEU A 652 -8.21 11.51 -16.51
C LEU A 652 -8.06 12.80 -15.69
N LEU A 653 -7.10 13.66 -16.02
CA LEU A 653 -6.67 14.83 -15.26
C LEU A 653 -6.41 16.05 -16.18
N PRO A 654 -7.43 16.53 -16.91
CA PRO A 654 -7.28 17.53 -17.97
C PRO A 654 -6.70 18.87 -17.47
N ARG A 655 -6.97 19.29 -16.23
CA ARG A 655 -6.41 20.54 -15.68
C ARG A 655 -4.92 20.41 -15.42
N HIS A 656 -4.48 19.28 -14.85
CA HIS A 656 -3.07 19.00 -14.55
C HIS A 656 -2.25 18.88 -15.82
N LEU A 657 -2.81 18.32 -16.90
CA LEU A 657 -2.14 18.33 -18.20
C LEU A 657 -1.89 19.75 -18.73
N GLN A 658 -2.86 20.67 -18.60
CA GLN A 658 -2.63 22.08 -18.95
C GLN A 658 -1.50 22.68 -18.11
N ILE A 659 -1.54 22.51 -16.79
CA ILE A 659 -0.51 23.02 -15.87
C ILE A 659 0.88 22.44 -16.20
N ILE A 660 0.99 21.15 -16.54
CA ILE A 660 2.25 20.52 -16.95
C ILE A 660 2.74 21.07 -18.29
N PHE A 661 1.86 21.36 -19.25
CA PHE A 661 2.25 22.05 -20.49
C PHE A 661 2.72 23.49 -20.24
N ASP A 662 2.05 24.23 -19.36
CA ASP A 662 2.41 25.60 -18.99
C ASP A 662 3.78 25.65 -18.27
N ILE A 663 4.02 24.74 -17.30
CA ILE A 663 5.34 24.53 -16.65
C ILE A 663 6.40 24.19 -17.70
N ASN A 664 6.11 23.23 -18.59
CA ASN A 664 7.06 22.82 -19.62
C ASN A 664 7.38 23.96 -20.58
N HIS A 665 6.38 24.75 -21.00
CA HIS A 665 6.62 25.89 -21.88
C HIS A 665 7.56 26.91 -21.23
N GLY A 666 7.30 27.32 -19.98
CA GLY A 666 8.17 28.25 -19.25
C GLY A 666 9.61 27.73 -19.14
N PHE A 667 9.79 26.47 -18.75
CA PHE A 667 11.11 25.84 -18.67
C PHE A 667 11.81 25.73 -20.03
N MET A 668 11.09 25.41 -21.10
CA MET A 668 11.67 25.33 -22.45
C MET A 668 12.09 26.71 -22.99
N GLU A 669 11.42 27.80 -22.62
CA GLU A 669 11.88 29.16 -22.94
C GLU A 669 13.09 29.59 -22.10
N GLU A 670 13.21 29.14 -20.85
CA GLU A 670 14.42 29.31 -20.04
C GLU A 670 15.62 28.57 -20.68
N LEU A 671 15.45 27.29 -21.02
CA LEU A 671 16.51 26.49 -21.65
C LEU A 671 16.97 27.05 -23.00
N LYS A 672 16.06 27.60 -23.82
CA LYS A 672 16.42 28.28 -25.09
C LYS A 672 17.29 29.52 -24.86
N ARG A 673 17.06 30.27 -23.78
CA ARG A 673 17.88 31.43 -23.41
C ARG A 673 19.26 31.01 -22.91
N SER A 674 19.35 29.91 -22.16
CA SER A 674 20.60 29.43 -21.56
C SER A 674 21.48 28.58 -22.50
N PHE A 675 20.89 27.79 -23.40
CA PHE A 675 21.61 26.85 -24.27
C PHE A 675 21.38 27.08 -25.78
N GLY A 676 20.61 28.08 -26.17
CA GLY A 676 20.32 28.37 -27.57
C GLY A 676 19.49 27.27 -28.24
N LEU A 677 19.99 26.74 -29.35
CA LEU A 677 19.27 25.83 -30.25
C LEU A 677 19.83 24.39 -30.25
N ASP A 678 20.38 23.90 -29.13
CA ASP A 678 20.64 22.46 -28.97
C ASP A 678 19.32 21.69 -28.79
N TYR A 679 18.63 21.46 -29.90
CA TYR A 679 17.37 20.72 -29.94
C TYR A 679 17.48 19.31 -29.36
N ASN A 680 18.67 18.69 -29.35
CA ASN A 680 18.88 17.37 -28.77
C ASN A 680 18.88 17.43 -27.24
N ARG A 681 19.58 18.41 -26.64
CA ARG A 681 19.53 18.65 -25.18
C ARG A 681 18.15 19.11 -24.73
N LEU A 682 17.56 20.06 -25.46
CA LEU A 682 16.18 20.52 -25.25
C LEU A 682 15.19 19.35 -25.24
N SER A 683 15.28 18.44 -26.21
CA SER A 683 14.43 17.23 -26.29
C SER A 683 14.66 16.25 -25.12
N ARG A 684 15.89 16.11 -24.60
CA ARG A 684 16.16 15.27 -23.42
C ARG A 684 15.65 15.89 -22.11
N MET A 685 15.70 17.21 -21.98
CA MET A 685 15.33 17.92 -20.75
C MET A 685 13.82 18.24 -20.63
N SER A 686 13.11 18.42 -21.76
CA SER A 686 11.65 18.63 -21.76
C SER A 686 10.89 17.64 -20.87
N ILE A 687 9.86 18.11 -20.17
CA ILE A 687 8.95 17.26 -19.38
C ILE A 687 8.12 16.37 -20.32
N ILE A 688 7.72 16.92 -21.48
CA ILE A 688 7.03 16.17 -22.54
C ILE A 688 8.08 15.47 -23.41
N GLU A 689 7.92 14.15 -23.58
CA GLU A 689 8.63 13.31 -24.54
C GLU A 689 7.79 13.22 -25.83
N GLU A 690 8.36 13.69 -26.93
CA GLU A 690 7.78 13.61 -28.27
C GLU A 690 8.12 12.27 -28.93
N GLY A 691 7.14 11.65 -29.59
CA GLY A 691 7.30 10.32 -30.19
C GLY A 691 5.99 9.77 -30.77
N ALA A 692 5.99 8.47 -31.11
CA ALA A 692 4.80 7.79 -31.66
C ALA A 692 3.61 7.73 -30.67
N VAL A 693 3.91 7.74 -29.37
CA VAL A 693 2.97 8.06 -28.28
C VAL A 693 3.66 9.16 -27.48
N LYS A 694 3.01 10.32 -27.28
CA LYS A 694 3.57 11.38 -26.45
C LYS A 694 3.49 10.97 -24.98
N CYS A 695 4.57 11.20 -24.24
CA CYS A 695 4.68 10.79 -22.84
C CYS A 695 5.11 11.97 -21.95
N ILE A 696 4.75 11.91 -20.67
CA ILE A 696 5.17 12.83 -19.63
C ILE A 696 6.24 12.13 -18.80
N ARG A 697 7.46 12.68 -18.80
CA ARG A 697 8.59 12.19 -18.00
C ARG A 697 8.43 12.70 -16.57
N VAL A 698 7.90 11.86 -15.69
CA VAL A 698 7.54 12.22 -14.30
C VAL A 698 8.77 12.63 -13.48
N SER A 699 9.93 12.03 -13.78
CA SER A 699 11.23 12.47 -13.28
C SER A 699 11.54 13.91 -13.66
N ASN A 700 11.37 14.29 -14.94
CA ASN A 700 11.72 15.62 -15.44
C ASN A 700 10.85 16.71 -14.79
N LEU A 701 9.55 16.46 -14.61
CA LEU A 701 8.65 17.33 -13.84
C LEU A 701 9.22 17.58 -12.43
N SER A 702 9.67 16.52 -11.75
CA SER A 702 10.22 16.59 -10.40
C SER A 702 11.54 17.39 -10.34
N LEU A 703 12.44 17.17 -11.29
CA LEU A 703 13.76 17.84 -11.36
C LEU A 703 13.65 19.35 -11.65
N VAL A 704 12.67 19.75 -12.47
CA VAL A 704 12.36 21.17 -12.73
C VAL A 704 11.86 21.83 -11.45
N CYS A 705 10.83 21.25 -10.82
CA CYS A 705 10.08 21.93 -9.78
C CYS A 705 10.71 21.87 -8.38
N CYS A 706 11.45 20.82 -8.02
CA CYS A 706 12.00 20.69 -6.67
C CYS A 706 13.24 21.57 -6.45
N HIS A 707 13.42 22.10 -5.23
CA HIS A 707 14.65 22.81 -4.84
C HIS A 707 15.81 21.86 -4.55
N THR A 708 15.51 20.63 -4.12
CA THR A 708 16.51 19.63 -3.72
C THR A 708 16.21 18.27 -4.35
N ILE A 709 17.25 17.64 -4.88
CA ILE A 709 17.24 16.35 -5.57
C ILE A 709 18.25 15.43 -4.86
N ASP A 710 17.76 14.48 -4.07
CA ASP A 710 18.57 13.59 -3.23
C ASP A 710 18.73 12.18 -3.84
N GLY A 711 19.97 11.71 -3.93
CA GLY A 711 20.31 10.30 -4.17
C GLY A 711 20.51 9.51 -2.87
N VAL A 712 20.20 8.21 -2.87
CA VAL A 712 20.16 7.35 -1.67
C VAL A 712 21.49 6.72 -1.23
N SER A 713 22.58 7.09 -1.89
CA SER A 713 23.98 6.77 -1.56
C SER A 713 24.91 7.70 -2.36
N ARG A 714 26.19 7.76 -1.98
CA ARG A 714 27.23 8.48 -2.75
C ARG A 714 27.34 7.93 -4.17
N ALA A 715 27.44 6.60 -4.29
CA ALA A 715 27.56 5.90 -5.57
C ALA A 715 26.30 6.02 -6.46
N HIS A 716 25.12 6.24 -5.87
CA HIS A 716 23.90 6.55 -6.62
C HIS A 716 23.90 7.97 -7.16
N LEU A 717 24.26 8.97 -6.34
CA LEU A 717 24.39 10.36 -6.80
C LEU A 717 25.33 10.49 -7.99
N ASP A 718 26.48 9.81 -7.98
CA ASP A 718 27.38 9.83 -9.14
C ASP A 718 26.76 9.19 -10.39
N THR A 719 25.82 8.25 -10.23
CA THR A 719 25.01 7.68 -11.32
C THR A 719 23.99 8.69 -11.86
N LEU A 720 23.36 9.47 -10.97
CA LEU A 720 22.44 10.55 -11.34
C LEU A 720 23.18 11.65 -12.12
N LYS A 721 24.35 12.08 -11.63
CA LYS A 721 25.22 13.09 -12.26
C LYS A 721 25.75 12.67 -13.62
N THR A 722 26.18 11.42 -13.78
CA THR A 722 26.91 10.98 -14.99
C THR A 722 26.03 10.34 -16.06
N ARG A 723 24.93 9.67 -15.67
CA ARG A 723 24.10 8.87 -16.59
C ARG A 723 22.62 9.26 -16.61
N VAL A 724 21.97 9.34 -15.45
CA VAL A 724 20.49 9.39 -15.42
C VAL A 724 19.94 10.80 -15.66
N PHE A 725 20.52 11.81 -15.01
CA PHE A 725 20.05 13.19 -15.04
C PHE A 725 21.16 14.19 -15.42
N LYS A 726 22.14 13.74 -16.22
CA LYS A 726 23.35 14.51 -16.59
C LYS A 726 23.03 15.94 -17.06
N ASP A 727 22.13 16.10 -18.03
CA ASP A 727 21.81 17.42 -18.60
C ASP A 727 21.22 18.40 -17.56
N PHE A 728 20.51 17.88 -16.54
CA PHE A 728 19.98 18.66 -15.41
C PHE A 728 21.06 18.96 -14.35
N TYR A 729 21.96 18.02 -14.08
CA TYR A 729 23.08 18.24 -13.15
C TYR A 729 24.05 19.30 -13.68
N GLU A 730 24.31 19.33 -14.99
CA GLU A 730 25.09 20.40 -15.62
C GLU A 730 24.41 21.77 -15.55
N LEU A 731 23.07 21.83 -15.53
CA LEU A 731 22.30 23.08 -15.42
C LEU A 731 22.21 23.59 -13.97
N TRP A 732 21.87 22.71 -13.03
CA TRP A 732 21.66 23.06 -11.62
C TRP A 732 22.46 22.12 -10.68
N PRO A 733 23.80 22.14 -10.72
CA PRO A 733 24.62 21.22 -9.91
C PRO A 733 24.38 21.38 -8.40
N HIS A 734 23.95 22.56 -7.96
CA HIS A 734 23.62 22.89 -6.58
C HIS A 734 22.34 22.22 -6.06
N LYS A 735 21.43 21.73 -6.92
CA LYS A 735 20.23 21.00 -6.47
C LYS A 735 20.53 19.55 -6.08
N PHE A 736 21.64 18.98 -6.56
CA PHE A 736 21.91 17.54 -6.53
C PHE A 736 22.77 17.13 -5.31
N HIS A 737 22.13 16.46 -4.36
CA HIS A 737 22.72 16.00 -3.12
C HIS A 737 22.58 14.48 -2.95
N TYR A 738 23.14 13.94 -1.86
CA TYR A 738 22.84 12.60 -1.40
C TYR A 738 22.54 12.59 0.10
N LYS A 739 21.77 11.59 0.50
CA LYS A 739 21.53 11.19 1.90
C LYS A 739 21.63 9.68 1.91
N THR A 740 22.64 9.12 2.56
CA THR A 740 22.78 7.66 2.61
C THR A 740 21.61 7.09 3.41
N ASN A 741 20.89 6.14 2.82
CA ASN A 741 19.78 5.46 3.51
C ASN A 741 20.25 4.80 4.81
N GLY A 742 19.34 4.73 5.78
CA GLY A 742 19.55 4.00 7.03
C GLY A 742 18.32 3.17 7.41
N VAL A 743 18.43 2.43 8.51
CA VAL A 743 17.36 1.62 9.10
C VAL A 743 17.28 1.85 10.62
N THR A 744 16.10 1.63 11.20
CA THR A 744 15.89 1.87 12.64
C THR A 744 16.46 0.74 13.50
N GLN A 745 17.37 1.07 14.40
CA GLN A 745 17.88 0.14 15.41
C GLN A 745 16.79 -0.33 16.39
N ARG A 746 15.72 0.44 16.61
CA ARG A 746 14.60 0.02 17.47
C ARG A 746 13.98 -1.27 16.95
N ARG A 747 13.62 -1.34 15.66
CA ARG A 747 13.07 -2.58 15.08
C ARG A 747 14.15 -3.60 14.75
N TRP A 748 15.23 -3.19 14.09
CA TRP A 748 16.19 -4.13 13.52
C TRP A 748 17.23 -4.64 14.52
N MET A 749 17.24 -4.14 15.76
CA MET A 749 17.98 -4.73 16.88
C MET A 749 17.09 -4.95 18.12
N VAL A 750 16.40 -3.92 18.63
CA VAL A 750 15.70 -4.01 19.94
C VAL A 750 14.47 -4.92 19.91
N VAL A 751 13.64 -4.87 18.85
CA VAL A 751 12.52 -5.80 18.65
C VAL A 751 13.00 -7.20 18.25
N SER A 752 13.88 -7.30 17.23
CA SER A 752 14.27 -8.58 16.63
C SER A 752 15.28 -9.40 17.46
N ASN A 753 16.17 -8.73 18.19
CA ASN A 753 17.35 -9.32 18.80
C ASN A 753 17.63 -8.73 20.21
N PRO A 754 16.67 -8.81 21.15
CA PRO A 754 16.81 -8.25 22.50
C PRO A 754 18.00 -8.85 23.27
N SER A 755 18.34 -10.13 23.01
CA SER A 755 19.51 -10.79 23.59
C SER A 755 20.84 -10.14 23.17
N LEU A 756 20.96 -9.70 21.92
CA LEU A 756 22.11 -8.91 21.47
C LEU A 756 22.10 -7.51 22.09
N CYS A 757 20.93 -6.89 22.24
CA CYS A 757 20.81 -5.57 22.83
C CYS A 757 21.26 -5.56 24.30
N GLY A 758 20.80 -6.53 25.10
CA GLY A 758 21.27 -6.70 26.48
C GLY A 758 22.77 -7.00 26.57
N LEU A 759 23.33 -7.75 25.62
CA LEU A 759 24.77 -8.00 25.54
C LEU A 759 25.55 -6.71 25.21
N ILE A 760 25.12 -5.93 24.21
CA ILE A 760 25.75 -4.67 23.83
C ILE A 760 25.69 -3.67 24.99
N SER A 761 24.51 -3.45 25.60
CA SER A 761 24.36 -2.50 26.71
C SER A 761 25.19 -2.88 27.93
N LYS A 762 25.35 -4.20 28.21
CA LYS A 762 26.22 -4.71 29.28
C LYS A 762 27.70 -4.36 29.06
N TRP A 763 28.22 -4.47 27.84
CA TRP A 763 29.63 -4.23 27.55
C TRP A 763 29.95 -2.75 27.29
N LEU A 764 29.01 -1.97 26.75
CA LEU A 764 29.13 -0.50 26.66
C LEU A 764 28.82 0.22 27.98
N GLY A 765 28.24 -0.47 28.97
CA GLY A 765 27.81 0.11 30.25
C GLY A 765 26.60 1.05 30.16
N THR A 766 25.92 1.11 29.01
CA THR A 766 24.78 2.00 28.75
C THR A 766 23.85 1.44 27.68
N ASP A 767 22.56 1.76 27.76
CA ASP A 767 21.55 1.52 26.72
C ASP A 767 21.36 2.70 25.76
N SER A 768 22.02 3.83 26.02
CA SER A 768 21.85 5.08 25.27
C SER A 768 22.20 4.97 23.78
N TRP A 769 22.94 3.92 23.39
CA TRP A 769 23.23 3.59 21.99
C TRP A 769 21.97 3.34 21.14
N VAL A 770 20.83 3.00 21.75
CA VAL A 770 19.54 2.86 21.06
C VAL A 770 19.06 4.21 20.47
N ARG A 771 19.54 5.35 21.01
CA ARG A 771 19.34 6.69 20.44
C ARG A 771 20.60 7.30 19.82
N ASP A 772 21.80 6.81 20.14
CA ASP A 772 23.07 7.22 19.51
C ASP A 772 23.89 6.00 19.05
N MET A 773 23.65 5.56 17.82
CA MET A 773 24.27 4.35 17.27
C MET A 773 25.78 4.48 17.00
N ASP A 774 26.37 5.68 17.09
CA ASP A 774 27.84 5.82 16.97
C ASP A 774 28.55 5.26 18.21
N LEU A 775 27.87 5.18 19.37
CA LEU A 775 28.39 4.54 20.58
C LEU A 775 28.74 3.05 20.39
N LEU A 776 28.18 2.38 19.37
CA LEU A 776 28.55 1.00 19.02
C LEU A 776 30.03 0.85 18.64
N MET A 777 30.72 1.93 18.26
CA MET A 777 32.16 1.91 18.00
C MET A 777 32.98 1.42 19.19
N GLY A 778 32.52 1.61 20.44
CA GLY A 778 33.19 1.10 21.64
C GLY A 778 33.35 -0.43 21.66
N LEU A 779 32.47 -1.17 20.97
CA LEU A 779 32.57 -2.63 20.85
C LEU A 779 33.85 -3.09 20.12
N ARG A 780 34.52 -2.20 19.38
CA ARG A 780 35.82 -2.48 18.72
C ARG A 780 36.91 -2.85 19.72
N GLU A 781 36.91 -2.25 20.91
CA GLU A 781 37.91 -2.51 21.96
C GLU A 781 37.76 -3.93 22.56
N HIS A 782 36.53 -4.46 22.57
CA HIS A 782 36.23 -5.79 23.09
C HIS A 782 36.27 -6.90 22.03
N ALA A 783 36.51 -6.59 20.74
CA ALA A 783 36.35 -7.54 19.63
C ALA A 783 37.29 -8.78 19.68
N GLU A 784 38.35 -8.74 20.49
CA GLU A 784 39.24 -9.87 20.77
C GLU A 784 39.07 -10.51 22.16
N ASP A 785 38.21 -9.97 23.02
CA ASP A 785 37.96 -10.52 24.36
C ASP A 785 37.25 -11.87 24.26
N ALA A 786 37.82 -12.89 24.90
CA ALA A 786 37.34 -14.27 24.80
C ALA A 786 35.93 -14.46 25.40
N ASN A 787 35.61 -13.74 26.48
CA ASN A 787 34.34 -13.81 27.20
C ASN A 787 33.23 -13.04 26.45
N PHE A 788 33.56 -11.90 25.84
CA PHE A 788 32.65 -11.20 24.94
C PHE A 788 32.36 -12.04 23.70
N GLN A 789 33.39 -12.61 23.06
CA GLN A 789 33.22 -13.49 21.92
C GLN A 789 32.39 -14.75 22.23
N GLU A 790 32.55 -15.34 23.41
CA GLU A 790 31.72 -16.47 23.85
C GLU A 790 30.25 -16.07 24.02
N GLN A 791 29.99 -14.97 24.72
CA GLN A 791 28.63 -14.44 24.88
C GLN A 791 27.99 -14.09 23.52
N TRP A 792 28.76 -13.54 22.58
CA TRP A 792 28.33 -13.20 21.23
C TRP A 792 27.93 -14.45 20.41
N ARG A 793 28.77 -15.51 20.43
CA ARG A 793 28.44 -16.80 19.80
C ARG A 793 27.20 -17.44 20.42
N ASN A 794 27.03 -17.35 21.73
CA ASN A 794 25.85 -17.88 22.41
C ASN A 794 24.56 -17.14 21.99
N VAL A 795 24.60 -15.80 21.83
CA VAL A 795 23.48 -15.02 21.27
C VAL A 795 23.16 -15.42 19.83
N ARG A 796 24.17 -15.53 18.95
CA ARG A 796 23.97 -15.99 17.56
C ARG A 796 23.34 -17.39 17.54
N ARG A 797 23.84 -18.33 18.36
CA ARG A 797 23.33 -19.71 18.40
C ARG A 797 21.88 -19.77 18.89
N ALA A 798 21.50 -18.98 19.89
CA ALA A 798 20.10 -18.86 20.31
C ALA A 798 19.18 -18.35 19.19
N ASN A 799 19.62 -17.35 18.42
CA ASN A 799 18.86 -16.85 17.27
C ASN A 799 18.76 -17.87 16.13
N LYS A 800 19.81 -18.67 15.90
CA LYS A 800 19.80 -19.77 14.91
C LYS A 800 18.90 -20.92 15.30
N ILE A 801 18.73 -21.20 16.60
CA ILE A 801 17.74 -22.15 17.11
C ILE A 801 16.32 -21.65 16.79
N ARG A 802 15.96 -20.40 17.15
CA ARG A 802 14.65 -19.81 16.82
C ARG A 802 14.32 -19.86 15.32
N LEU A 803 15.32 -19.62 14.47
CA LEU A 803 15.17 -19.70 13.02
C LEU A 803 15.08 -21.15 12.50
N ALA A 804 15.80 -22.11 13.10
CA ALA A 804 15.66 -23.53 12.78
C ALA A 804 14.29 -24.09 13.18
N GLU A 805 13.76 -23.67 14.33
CA GLU A 805 12.41 -23.98 14.81
C GLU A 805 11.35 -23.44 13.85
N PHE A 806 11.46 -22.16 13.43
CA PHE A 806 10.59 -21.58 12.40
C PHE A 806 10.63 -22.37 11.07
N ILE A 807 11.83 -22.80 10.63
CA ILE A 807 11.99 -23.61 9.41
C ILE A 807 11.35 -24.99 9.57
N GLU A 808 11.48 -25.63 10.74
CA GLU A 808 10.80 -26.91 11.03
C GLU A 808 9.28 -26.75 11.05
N THR A 809 8.75 -25.72 11.71
CA THR A 809 7.30 -25.44 11.75
C THR A 809 6.72 -25.14 10.36
N MET A 810 7.45 -24.40 9.53
CA MET A 810 6.98 -23.95 8.21
C MET A 810 7.13 -25.01 7.10
N SER A 811 8.11 -25.92 7.21
CA SER A 811 8.45 -26.88 6.13
C SER A 811 8.58 -28.35 6.54
N GLY A 812 8.51 -28.66 7.84
CA GLY A 812 8.84 -29.98 8.40
C GLY A 812 10.34 -30.32 8.37
N MET A 813 11.19 -29.45 7.81
CA MET A 813 12.61 -29.71 7.64
C MET A 813 13.41 -29.34 8.89
N LYS A 814 14.11 -30.32 9.47
CA LYS A 814 15.13 -30.06 10.50
C LYS A 814 16.42 -29.56 9.84
N VAL A 815 16.99 -28.50 10.40
CA VAL A 815 18.27 -27.91 9.99
C VAL A 815 19.18 -27.72 11.20
N SER A 816 20.48 -27.98 11.07
CA SER A 816 21.42 -27.92 12.20
C SER A 816 21.82 -26.49 12.55
N PRO A 817 21.59 -25.97 13.77
CA PRO A 817 22.03 -24.63 14.19
C PRO A 817 23.55 -24.45 14.23
N ASP A 818 24.33 -25.54 14.14
CA ASP A 818 25.79 -25.53 14.16
C ASP A 818 26.39 -25.43 12.73
N ALA A 819 25.57 -25.57 11.68
CA ALA A 819 25.93 -25.29 10.29
C ALA A 819 25.91 -23.77 9.99
N MET A 820 26.71 -23.28 9.04
CA MET A 820 26.65 -21.87 8.61
C MET A 820 25.29 -21.55 8.00
N PHE A 821 24.62 -20.50 8.47
CA PHE A 821 23.38 -20.00 7.85
C PHE A 821 23.71 -18.91 6.83
N ASP A 822 23.51 -19.22 5.54
CA ASP A 822 23.87 -18.40 4.37
C ASP A 822 22.61 -17.93 3.63
N VAL A 823 22.36 -16.61 3.62
CA VAL A 823 21.00 -16.08 3.43
C VAL A 823 20.89 -15.04 2.31
N GLN A 824 19.93 -15.25 1.39
CA GLN A 824 19.58 -14.32 0.32
C GLN A 824 18.08 -13.98 0.31
N ILE A 825 17.66 -13.11 1.23
CA ILE A 825 16.28 -12.59 1.31
C ILE A 825 16.11 -11.23 0.60
N LYS A 826 15.42 -11.22 -0.55
CA LYS A 826 15.05 -10.01 -1.33
C LYS A 826 14.13 -10.37 -2.51
N ARG A 827 13.43 -9.38 -3.09
CA ARG A 827 12.62 -9.52 -4.33
C ARG A 827 13.37 -10.36 -5.37
N ILE A 828 12.70 -11.36 -5.94
CA ILE A 828 13.29 -12.26 -6.94
C ILE A 828 13.34 -11.54 -8.29
N HIS A 829 14.54 -11.41 -8.86
CA HIS A 829 14.79 -10.70 -10.12
C HIS A 829 16.17 -11.09 -10.67
N GLU A 830 16.31 -11.26 -11.98
CA GLU A 830 17.58 -11.62 -12.62
C GLU A 830 18.77 -10.75 -12.16
N TYR A 831 18.63 -9.41 -12.07
CA TYR A 831 19.73 -8.54 -11.65
C TYR A 831 20.14 -8.68 -10.17
N LYS A 832 19.24 -9.20 -9.30
CA LYS A 832 19.53 -9.54 -7.90
C LYS A 832 20.25 -10.89 -7.75
N ARG A 833 20.35 -11.63 -8.87
CA ARG A 833 21.15 -12.85 -9.08
C ARG A 833 20.89 -13.99 -8.07
N GLN A 834 19.64 -14.23 -7.67
CA GLN A 834 19.28 -15.50 -7.02
C GLN A 834 19.65 -16.72 -7.89
N LEU A 835 19.64 -16.57 -9.22
CA LEU A 835 20.09 -17.58 -10.17
C LEU A 835 21.61 -17.88 -10.07
N LEU A 836 22.45 -16.88 -9.74
CA LEU A 836 23.88 -17.10 -9.45
C LEU A 836 24.06 -17.92 -8.17
N ASN A 837 23.25 -17.64 -7.14
CA ASN A 837 23.31 -18.35 -5.87
C ASN A 837 22.92 -19.82 -6.02
N ILE A 838 21.77 -20.11 -6.63
CA ILE A 838 21.33 -21.50 -6.84
C ILE A 838 22.32 -22.28 -7.70
N PHE A 839 22.97 -21.65 -8.69
CA PHE A 839 24.06 -22.29 -9.44
C PHE A 839 25.28 -22.65 -8.55
N GLY A 840 25.68 -21.77 -7.63
CA GLY A 840 26.73 -22.06 -6.65
C GLY A 840 26.36 -23.18 -5.68
N ILE A 841 25.08 -23.26 -5.29
CA ILE A 841 24.55 -24.34 -4.44
C ILE A 841 24.55 -25.69 -5.17
N ILE A 842 24.14 -25.72 -6.45
CA ILE A 842 24.23 -26.91 -7.31
C ILE A 842 25.70 -27.37 -7.45
N TYR A 843 26.62 -26.44 -7.68
CA TYR A 843 28.06 -26.74 -7.74
C TYR A 843 28.59 -27.32 -6.42
N ARG A 844 28.19 -26.75 -5.27
CA ARG A 844 28.56 -27.25 -3.94
C ARG A 844 28.03 -28.66 -3.71
N TYR A 845 26.77 -28.93 -4.05
CA TYR A 845 26.16 -30.26 -4.00
C TYR A 845 26.93 -31.28 -4.86
N ASP A 846 27.15 -30.98 -6.15
CA ASP A 846 27.89 -31.84 -7.07
C ASP A 846 29.32 -32.13 -6.57
N CYS A 847 30.02 -31.13 -6.05
CA CYS A 847 31.33 -31.33 -5.42
C CYS A 847 31.26 -32.28 -4.22
N ILE A 848 30.29 -32.11 -3.30
CA ILE A 848 30.14 -33.02 -2.14
C ILE A 848 29.81 -34.44 -2.61
N LYS A 849 28.95 -34.63 -3.62
CA LYS A 849 28.65 -35.95 -4.20
C LYS A 849 29.91 -36.64 -4.72
N ASN A 850 30.72 -35.93 -5.50
CA ASN A 850 31.95 -36.48 -6.09
C ASN A 850 33.12 -36.59 -5.09
N MET A 851 33.04 -35.98 -3.90
CA MET A 851 34.03 -36.17 -2.82
C MET A 851 33.96 -37.57 -2.20
N LYS A 852 35.14 -38.11 -1.86
CA LYS A 852 35.28 -39.32 -1.03
C LYS A 852 34.66 -39.08 0.35
N LYS A 853 34.02 -40.11 0.92
CA LYS A 853 33.37 -40.05 2.24
C LYS A 853 34.31 -39.67 3.40
N SER A 854 35.62 -39.87 3.24
CA SER A 854 36.68 -39.36 4.13
C SER A 854 36.75 -37.84 4.19
N ASP A 855 36.64 -37.19 3.03
CA ASP A 855 36.92 -35.77 2.84
C ASP A 855 35.67 -34.91 2.98
N ARG A 856 34.47 -35.50 2.80
CA ARG A 856 33.19 -34.86 3.18
C ARG A 856 33.17 -34.36 4.63
N LYS A 857 33.96 -34.95 5.55
CA LYS A 857 34.13 -34.48 6.94
C LYS A 857 34.85 -33.12 7.09
N LYS A 858 35.47 -32.60 6.03
CA LYS A 858 36.17 -31.31 5.99
C LYS A 858 35.31 -30.19 5.40
N VAL A 859 34.12 -30.52 4.89
CA VAL A 859 33.19 -29.55 4.31
C VAL A 859 32.51 -28.81 5.44
N VAL A 860 32.51 -27.46 5.37
CA VAL A 860 31.72 -26.63 6.29
C VAL A 860 30.23 -26.88 6.02
N PRO A 861 29.47 -27.42 7.00
CA PRO A 861 28.04 -27.65 6.85
C PRO A 861 27.33 -26.32 6.63
N ARG A 862 26.36 -26.27 5.72
CA ARG A 862 25.66 -25.02 5.37
C ARG A 862 24.16 -25.20 5.18
N VAL A 863 23.39 -24.28 5.72
CA VAL A 863 21.96 -24.10 5.46
C VAL A 863 21.80 -22.87 4.59
N CYS A 864 21.55 -23.09 3.30
CA CYS A 864 21.33 -22.01 2.34
C CYS A 864 19.86 -21.60 2.37
N ILE A 865 19.58 -20.34 2.65
CA ILE A 865 18.22 -19.80 2.83
C ILE A 865 17.95 -18.75 1.76
N ILE A 866 17.04 -19.02 0.84
CA ILE A 866 16.56 -18.07 -0.18
C ILE A 866 15.15 -17.64 0.20
N GLY A 867 14.76 -16.39 -0.05
CA GLY A 867 13.38 -15.96 0.17
C GLY A 867 13.04 -14.65 -0.52
N GLY A 868 11.79 -14.50 -0.92
CA GLY A 868 11.31 -13.30 -1.60
C GLY A 868 10.20 -13.57 -2.60
N LYS A 869 9.49 -12.49 -2.94
CA LYS A 869 8.37 -12.49 -3.90
C LYS A 869 8.89 -12.16 -5.31
N ALA A 870 8.45 -12.89 -6.33
CA ALA A 870 8.56 -12.53 -7.74
C ALA A 870 7.37 -11.63 -8.14
N ALA A 871 7.48 -10.79 -9.18
CA ALA A 871 6.31 -10.05 -9.67
C ALA A 871 5.33 -11.01 -10.40
N PRO A 872 4.00 -10.81 -10.35
CA PRO A 872 3.04 -11.84 -10.79
C PRO A 872 3.17 -12.23 -12.27
N GLY A 873 3.46 -11.26 -13.14
CA GLY A 873 3.70 -11.44 -14.57
C GLY A 873 5.15 -11.70 -14.98
N TYR A 874 6.09 -11.87 -14.03
CA TYR A 874 7.52 -12.01 -14.33
C TYR A 874 7.94 -13.49 -14.33
N ASP A 875 7.72 -14.15 -15.46
CA ASP A 875 7.95 -15.59 -15.68
C ASP A 875 9.36 -16.06 -15.26
N VAL A 876 10.43 -15.38 -15.68
CA VAL A 876 11.83 -15.76 -15.33
C VAL A 876 12.04 -15.75 -13.80
N ALA A 877 11.48 -14.77 -13.08
CA ALA A 877 11.58 -14.72 -11.63
C ALA A 877 10.78 -15.85 -10.95
N LYS A 878 9.61 -16.25 -11.50
CA LYS A 878 8.87 -17.44 -11.02
C LYS A 878 9.61 -18.74 -11.32
N LYS A 879 10.28 -18.86 -12.47
CA LYS A 879 11.15 -20.00 -12.82
C LYS A 879 12.33 -20.16 -11.86
N ILE A 880 12.93 -19.05 -11.42
CA ILE A 880 13.99 -19.06 -10.40
C ILE A 880 13.47 -19.62 -9.06
N ILE A 881 12.25 -19.26 -8.62
CA ILE A 881 11.64 -19.83 -7.41
C ILE A 881 11.45 -21.34 -7.57
N LYS A 882 10.87 -21.80 -8.69
CA LYS A 882 10.65 -23.23 -8.97
C LYS A 882 11.96 -24.02 -9.04
N LEU A 883 13.03 -23.43 -9.57
CA LEU A 883 14.37 -24.03 -9.57
C LEU A 883 14.91 -24.19 -8.14
N CYS A 884 14.75 -23.19 -7.27
CA CYS A 884 15.15 -23.29 -5.87
C CYS A 884 14.42 -24.44 -5.14
N HIS A 885 13.12 -24.63 -5.41
CA HIS A 885 12.38 -25.76 -4.84
C HIS A 885 12.81 -27.12 -5.39
N ALA A 886 12.97 -27.27 -6.71
CA ALA A 886 13.36 -28.55 -7.33
C ALA A 886 14.78 -29.01 -6.92
N VAL A 887 15.72 -28.06 -6.85
CA VAL A 887 17.07 -28.30 -6.34
C VAL A 887 17.03 -28.60 -4.84
N GLY A 888 16.20 -27.89 -4.07
CA GLY A 888 16.01 -28.12 -2.63
C GLY A 888 15.47 -29.52 -2.33
N GLU A 889 14.42 -29.94 -3.03
CA GLU A 889 13.84 -31.29 -2.92
C GLU A 889 14.88 -32.38 -3.21
N THR A 890 15.78 -32.15 -4.18
CA THR A 890 16.87 -33.08 -4.50
C THR A 890 17.96 -33.11 -3.41
N ILE A 891 18.43 -31.95 -2.95
CA ILE A 891 19.52 -31.84 -1.97
C ILE A 891 19.08 -32.33 -0.58
N ASN A 892 17.92 -31.88 -0.11
CA ASN A 892 17.49 -32.08 1.28
C ASN A 892 17.17 -33.55 1.59
N ASN A 893 16.70 -34.29 0.58
CA ASN A 893 16.34 -35.70 0.65
C ASN A 893 17.51 -36.67 0.37
N ASP A 894 18.69 -36.18 -0.03
CA ASP A 894 19.83 -37.05 -0.33
C ASP A 894 20.55 -37.54 0.96
N PRO A 895 20.46 -38.84 1.30
CA PRO A 895 21.10 -39.39 2.50
C PRO A 895 22.64 -39.41 2.43
N GLU A 896 23.23 -39.19 1.25
CA GLU A 896 24.68 -39.03 1.11
C GLU A 896 25.19 -37.62 1.47
N ILE A 897 24.30 -36.63 1.49
CA ILE A 897 24.57 -35.23 1.84
C ILE A 897 24.21 -35.00 3.32
N GLY A 898 23.04 -35.47 3.75
CA GLY A 898 22.56 -35.28 5.13
C GLY A 898 22.48 -33.80 5.47
N ASP A 899 23.19 -33.39 6.52
CA ASP A 899 23.21 -32.01 7.01
C ASP A 899 24.44 -31.19 6.55
N LEU A 900 25.28 -31.75 5.65
CA LEU A 900 26.40 -31.00 5.06
C LEU A 900 25.93 -29.86 4.15
N LEU A 901 24.76 -30.00 3.55
CA LEU A 901 24.11 -28.96 2.75
C LEU A 901 22.59 -29.13 2.83
N LYS A 902 21.89 -28.09 3.28
CA LYS A 902 20.43 -27.94 3.17
C LYS A 902 20.11 -26.69 2.36
N LEU A 903 19.00 -26.72 1.62
CA LEU A 903 18.46 -25.57 0.88
C LEU A 903 17.00 -25.33 1.27
N VAL A 904 16.74 -24.19 1.89
CA VAL A 904 15.41 -23.74 2.32
C VAL A 904 14.98 -22.57 1.46
N PHE A 905 13.75 -22.62 0.93
CA PHE A 905 13.07 -21.43 0.41
C PHE A 905 12.04 -20.97 1.44
N ILE A 906 12.18 -19.75 1.96
CA ILE A 906 11.21 -19.16 2.90
C ILE A 906 10.13 -18.41 2.11
N PRO A 907 8.86 -18.85 2.17
CA PRO A 907 7.76 -18.18 1.50
C PRO A 907 7.35 -16.89 2.25
N ASP A 908 6.62 -16.04 1.53
CA ASP A 908 5.89 -14.87 2.04
C ASP A 908 6.73 -13.84 2.82
N TYR A 909 8.02 -13.74 2.46
CA TYR A 909 8.98 -12.82 3.07
C TYR A 909 8.42 -11.39 3.28
N ASN A 910 8.30 -11.01 4.55
CA ASN A 910 7.71 -9.77 5.07
C ASN A 910 8.58 -9.20 6.22
N VAL A 911 8.06 -8.32 7.10
CA VAL A 911 8.84 -7.80 8.25
C VAL A 911 9.06 -8.88 9.30
N SER A 912 8.02 -9.59 9.71
CA SER A 912 8.12 -10.58 10.79
C SER A 912 9.06 -11.74 10.44
N VAL A 913 9.05 -12.20 9.18
CA VAL A 913 10.04 -13.16 8.66
C VAL A 913 11.45 -12.55 8.70
N ALA A 914 11.63 -11.28 8.33
CA ALA A 914 12.93 -10.62 8.40
C ALA A 914 13.44 -10.42 9.84
N GLU A 915 12.54 -10.17 10.80
CA GLU A 915 12.85 -10.05 12.23
C GLU A 915 13.35 -11.37 12.84
N LEU A 916 12.97 -12.53 12.30
CA LEU A 916 13.54 -13.83 12.66
C LEU A 916 14.81 -14.17 11.88
N VAL A 917 14.79 -13.97 10.55
CA VAL A 917 15.89 -14.39 9.66
C VAL A 917 17.18 -13.61 9.92
N ILE A 918 17.10 -12.29 10.09
CA ILE A 918 18.29 -11.43 10.16
C ILE A 918 19.13 -11.69 11.43
N PRO A 919 18.56 -11.79 12.65
CA PRO A 919 19.31 -12.16 13.85
C PRO A 919 19.90 -13.58 13.80
N GLY A 920 19.26 -14.50 13.06
CA GLY A 920 19.70 -15.89 12.88
C GLY A 920 20.70 -16.12 11.75
N SER A 921 21.12 -15.10 11.00
CA SER A 921 22.02 -15.28 9.85
C SER A 921 23.50 -15.17 10.22
N ASP A 922 24.34 -16.06 9.69
CA ASP A 922 25.80 -15.95 9.80
C ASP A 922 26.37 -15.15 8.63
N LEU A 923 25.99 -15.53 7.41
CA LEU A 923 26.41 -14.91 6.14
C LEU A 923 25.16 -14.44 5.38
N SER A 924 25.24 -13.28 4.72
CA SER A 924 24.17 -12.78 3.85
C SER A 924 24.66 -12.28 2.50
N GLN A 925 23.86 -12.54 1.46
CA GLN A 925 24.27 -12.40 0.07
C GLN A 925 23.71 -11.14 -0.61
N HIS A 926 24.61 -10.22 -0.96
CA HIS A 926 24.31 -8.94 -1.61
C HIS A 926 24.98 -8.85 -2.99
N ILE A 927 24.61 -9.83 -3.81
CA ILE A 927 25.33 -10.27 -5.02
C ILE A 927 24.78 -9.71 -6.34
N SER A 928 24.09 -8.58 -6.31
CA SER A 928 23.47 -7.95 -7.49
C SER A 928 24.52 -7.57 -8.54
N THR A 929 24.14 -7.49 -9.82
CA THR A 929 25.07 -7.07 -10.89
C THR A 929 25.52 -5.63 -10.62
N ALA A 930 26.82 -5.33 -10.62
CA ALA A 930 27.30 -4.00 -10.24
C ALA A 930 26.70 -2.87 -11.11
N GLY A 931 26.44 -1.71 -10.50
CA GLY A 931 25.70 -0.59 -11.09
C GLY A 931 24.18 -0.75 -11.11
N HIS A 932 23.61 -1.77 -10.45
CA HIS A 932 22.15 -2.03 -10.45
C HIS A 932 21.50 -1.84 -9.07
N GLU A 933 22.27 -1.63 -8.01
CA GLU A 933 21.77 -1.21 -6.69
C GLU A 933 22.02 0.29 -6.44
N ALA A 934 20.97 1.04 -6.09
CA ALA A 934 21.12 2.42 -5.63
C ALA A 934 21.65 2.51 -4.20
N SER A 935 21.38 1.50 -3.35
CA SER A 935 21.67 1.53 -1.91
C SER A 935 21.68 0.09 -1.37
N GLY A 936 20.90 -0.23 -0.33
CA GLY A 936 20.74 -1.60 0.18
C GLY A 936 20.37 -1.66 1.65
N THR A 937 19.15 -1.26 2.00
CA THR A 937 18.66 -1.29 3.39
C THR A 937 18.53 -2.70 3.98
N GLY A 938 18.69 -3.76 3.17
CA GLY A 938 18.87 -5.13 3.67
C GLY A 938 20.27 -5.35 4.26
N ASN A 939 21.31 -4.93 3.53
CA ASN A 939 22.73 -5.06 3.89
C ASN A 939 23.00 -4.49 5.30
N MET A 940 22.45 -3.30 5.56
CA MET A 940 22.59 -2.56 6.82
C MET A 940 22.04 -3.31 8.04
N LYS A 941 20.90 -4.01 7.90
CA LYS A 941 20.28 -4.77 9.00
C LYS A 941 21.10 -6.00 9.38
N PHE A 942 21.66 -6.68 8.38
CA PHE A 942 22.58 -7.81 8.60
C PHE A 942 23.85 -7.33 9.29
N LEU A 943 24.44 -6.23 8.83
CA LEU A 943 25.60 -5.59 9.45
C LEU A 943 25.35 -5.24 10.93
N MET A 944 24.23 -4.58 11.25
CA MET A 944 23.82 -4.26 12.63
C MET A 944 23.72 -5.50 13.52
N ASN A 945 23.25 -6.64 12.99
CA ASN A 945 23.14 -7.92 13.70
C ASN A 945 24.42 -8.77 13.63
N GLY A 946 25.54 -8.21 13.16
CA GLY A 946 26.85 -8.87 13.08
C GLY A 946 26.91 -10.01 12.05
N CYS A 947 25.99 -10.05 11.09
CA CYS A 947 26.02 -11.01 9.99
C CYS A 947 26.98 -10.51 8.92
N LEU A 948 27.92 -11.37 8.49
CA LEU A 948 28.94 -11.02 7.50
C LEU A 948 28.32 -10.95 6.10
N LEU A 949 28.87 -10.11 5.23
CA LEU A 949 28.32 -9.87 3.90
C LEU A 949 29.21 -10.52 2.82
N LEU A 950 28.61 -11.37 1.98
CA LEU A 950 29.19 -11.76 0.70
C LEU A 950 28.51 -10.94 -0.40
N ALA A 951 29.27 -10.11 -1.09
CA ALA A 951 28.69 -8.99 -1.84
C ALA A 951 29.48 -8.58 -3.08
N THR A 952 28.81 -7.95 -4.02
CA THR A 952 29.45 -7.15 -5.08
C THR A 952 29.72 -5.74 -4.58
N ALA A 953 30.75 -5.11 -5.14
CA ALA A 953 31.11 -3.71 -4.90
C ALA A 953 30.10 -2.74 -5.57
N ASP A 954 28.87 -2.70 -5.05
CA ASP A 954 27.75 -1.92 -5.58
C ASP A 954 26.85 -1.32 -4.48
N GLY A 955 26.14 -0.25 -4.82
CA GLY A 955 25.20 0.43 -3.93
C GLY A 955 25.79 0.75 -2.55
N SER A 956 25.07 0.32 -1.51
CA SER A 956 25.48 0.53 -0.10
C SER A 956 26.69 -0.30 0.33
N THR A 957 27.06 -1.37 -0.37
CA THR A 957 28.23 -2.19 -0.01
C THR A 957 29.51 -1.34 -0.01
N MET A 958 29.63 -0.39 -0.95
CA MET A 958 30.76 0.55 -1.00
C MET A 958 30.90 1.36 0.29
N GLU A 959 29.79 1.85 0.84
CA GLU A 959 29.81 2.64 2.08
C GLU A 959 29.98 1.76 3.32
N ILE A 960 29.58 0.47 3.26
CA ILE A 960 29.89 -0.49 4.33
C ILE A 960 31.38 -0.82 4.36
N ILE A 961 32.04 -0.96 3.20
CA ILE A 961 33.51 -1.14 3.10
C ILE A 961 34.25 0.05 3.73
N GLU A 962 33.75 1.29 3.55
CA GLU A 962 34.31 2.49 4.19
C GLU A 962 34.29 2.42 5.74
N GLU A 963 33.24 1.84 6.33
CA GLU A 963 33.06 1.80 7.80
C GLU A 963 33.71 0.58 8.47
N VAL A 964 33.57 -0.61 7.87
CA VAL A 964 34.00 -1.90 8.45
C VAL A 964 35.36 -2.38 7.94
N GLY A 965 35.82 -1.87 6.79
CA GLY A 965 37.04 -2.35 6.11
C GLY A 965 36.83 -3.64 5.30
N GLU A 966 37.45 -3.71 4.13
CA GLU A 966 37.28 -4.80 3.15
C GLU A 966 37.64 -6.19 3.72
N ASP A 967 38.63 -6.27 4.61
CA ASP A 967 39.07 -7.50 5.29
C ASP A 967 37.98 -8.21 6.11
N ASN A 968 36.91 -7.49 6.50
CA ASN A 968 35.78 -8.04 7.26
C ASN A 968 34.60 -8.48 6.35
N MET A 969 34.80 -8.54 5.03
CA MET A 969 33.77 -8.80 4.03
C MET A 969 34.25 -9.80 2.96
N PHE A 970 33.31 -10.43 2.24
CA PHE A 970 33.61 -11.35 1.13
C PHE A 970 33.21 -10.71 -0.21
N ILE A 971 34.07 -9.83 -0.74
CA ILE A 971 33.81 -9.06 -1.96
C ILE A 971 34.23 -9.85 -3.21
N PHE A 972 33.43 -9.79 -4.28
CA PHE A 972 33.73 -10.44 -5.57
C PHE A 972 33.06 -9.76 -6.77
N GLY A 973 33.34 -10.28 -7.98
CA GLY A 973 32.64 -9.94 -9.22
C GLY A 973 33.14 -8.69 -9.94
N ALA A 974 32.58 -8.44 -11.12
CA ALA A 974 32.94 -7.28 -11.94
C ALA A 974 32.63 -5.93 -11.27
N LYS A 975 33.53 -4.96 -11.42
CA LYS A 975 33.34 -3.59 -10.95
C LYS A 975 32.39 -2.84 -11.87
N LYS A 976 31.63 -1.89 -11.30
CA LYS A 976 30.59 -1.09 -12.00
C LYS A 976 31.02 -0.51 -13.36
N HIS A 977 32.27 -0.10 -13.54
CA HIS A 977 32.77 0.48 -14.79
C HIS A 977 33.16 -0.57 -15.85
N GLU A 978 33.37 -1.83 -15.45
CA GLU A 978 33.76 -2.93 -16.34
C GLU A 978 32.52 -3.56 -17.03
N VAL A 979 31.36 -3.53 -16.35
CA VAL A 979 30.11 -4.21 -16.75
C VAL A 979 29.69 -3.94 -18.19
N ALA A 980 29.83 -2.71 -18.70
CA ALA A 980 29.47 -2.38 -20.08
C ALA A 980 30.36 -3.10 -21.10
N ALA A 981 31.69 -3.00 -20.94
CA ALA A 981 32.66 -3.68 -21.81
C ALA A 981 32.62 -5.21 -21.67
N LEU A 982 32.21 -5.73 -20.49
CA LEU A 982 32.00 -7.17 -20.28
C LEU A 982 30.74 -7.67 -21.00
N ARG A 983 29.64 -6.92 -21.02
CA ARG A 983 28.43 -7.24 -21.81
C ARG A 983 28.73 -7.33 -23.30
N GLU A 984 29.51 -6.41 -23.85
CA GLU A 984 29.96 -6.46 -25.25
C GLU A 984 30.82 -7.70 -25.54
N LYS A 985 31.74 -8.03 -24.63
CA LYS A 985 32.61 -9.22 -24.74
C LYS A 985 31.90 -10.54 -24.44
N SER A 986 30.72 -10.52 -23.79
CA SER A 986 30.00 -11.73 -23.37
C SER A 986 29.66 -12.66 -24.54
N ARG A 987 29.52 -12.13 -25.76
CA ARG A 987 29.28 -12.88 -26.99
C ARG A 987 30.46 -13.74 -27.47
N THR A 988 31.67 -13.51 -26.94
CA THR A 988 32.88 -14.29 -27.25
C THR A 988 33.59 -14.84 -26.00
N HIS A 989 33.07 -14.54 -24.82
CA HIS A 989 33.61 -15.01 -23.55
C HIS A 989 33.34 -16.51 -23.35
N LYS A 990 34.38 -17.27 -22.98
CA LYS A 990 34.25 -18.68 -22.58
C LYS A 990 33.93 -18.75 -21.10
N VAL A 991 32.69 -19.12 -20.77
CA VAL A 991 32.26 -19.35 -19.38
C VAL A 991 33.11 -20.42 -18.68
N PRO A 992 33.29 -20.37 -17.35
CA PRO A 992 34.01 -21.38 -16.59
C PRO A 992 33.41 -22.79 -16.75
N LEU A 993 34.26 -23.82 -16.69
CA LEU A 993 33.82 -25.22 -16.78
C LEU A 993 32.85 -25.60 -15.64
N GLN A 994 33.02 -24.98 -14.47
CA GLN A 994 32.13 -25.10 -13.32
C GLN A 994 30.71 -24.60 -13.66
N PHE A 995 30.61 -23.46 -14.32
CA PHE A 995 29.33 -22.86 -14.74
C PHE A 995 28.64 -23.73 -15.80
N ALA A 996 29.37 -24.11 -16.85
CA ALA A 996 28.85 -24.98 -17.91
C ALA A 996 28.41 -26.36 -17.39
N ARG A 997 29.07 -26.90 -16.36
CA ARG A 997 28.67 -28.15 -15.70
C ARG A 997 27.34 -28.01 -14.94
N VAL A 998 27.18 -26.94 -14.16
CA VAL A 998 25.93 -26.65 -13.44
C VAL A 998 24.77 -26.45 -14.42
N LEU A 999 24.99 -25.64 -15.46
CA LEU A 999 23.98 -25.33 -16.47
C LEU A 999 23.51 -26.61 -17.19
N ARG A 1000 24.45 -27.48 -17.54
CA ARG A 1000 24.15 -28.81 -18.09
C ARG A 1000 23.38 -29.70 -17.12
N MET A 1001 23.66 -29.70 -15.82
CA MET A 1001 22.85 -30.50 -14.87
C MET A 1001 21.38 -30.06 -14.85
N ILE A 1002 21.09 -28.79 -15.09
CA ILE A 1002 19.71 -28.28 -15.19
C ILE A 1002 19.09 -28.65 -16.55
N GLN A 1003 19.85 -28.53 -17.64
CA GLN A 1003 19.43 -28.91 -18.99
C GLN A 1003 19.17 -30.42 -19.12
N ASP A 1004 20.07 -31.28 -18.63
CA ASP A 1004 19.98 -32.75 -18.64
C ASP A 1004 18.96 -33.29 -17.60
N GLY A 1005 18.04 -32.44 -17.11
CA GLY A 1005 16.90 -32.84 -16.27
C GLY A 1005 17.25 -33.38 -14.87
N HIS A 1006 18.46 -33.14 -14.32
CA HIS A 1006 18.91 -33.73 -13.05
C HIS A 1006 18.02 -33.36 -11.84
N PHE A 1007 17.31 -32.24 -11.91
CA PHE A 1007 16.37 -31.74 -10.90
C PHE A 1007 14.91 -31.86 -11.36
N GLY A 1008 14.64 -32.61 -12.43
CA GLY A 1008 13.36 -32.63 -13.15
C GLY A 1008 13.08 -31.34 -13.92
N PHE A 1009 11.88 -31.26 -14.52
CA PHE A 1009 11.35 -30.07 -15.21
C PHE A 1009 12.24 -29.50 -16.35
N GLU A 1010 12.97 -30.36 -17.06
CA GLU A 1010 13.86 -30.05 -18.20
C GLU A 1010 13.29 -29.00 -19.18
N ASP A 1011 12.16 -29.29 -19.84
CA ASP A 1011 11.53 -28.38 -20.82
C ASP A 1011 11.18 -27.00 -20.23
N TYR A 1012 10.84 -26.95 -18.93
CA TYR A 1012 10.45 -25.72 -18.25
C TYR A 1012 11.68 -24.85 -17.91
N PHE A 1013 12.76 -25.48 -17.44
CA PHE A 1013 14.01 -24.79 -17.09
C PHE A 1013 14.90 -24.48 -18.30
N LYS A 1014 14.73 -25.15 -19.45
CA LYS A 1014 15.44 -24.82 -20.69
C LYS A 1014 15.41 -23.32 -21.01
N SER A 1015 14.20 -22.74 -21.01
CA SER A 1015 13.98 -21.30 -21.23
C SER A 1015 14.59 -20.37 -20.16
N LEU A 1016 14.99 -20.89 -18.99
CA LEU A 1016 15.76 -20.18 -17.97
C LEU A 1016 17.27 -20.28 -18.25
N CYS A 1017 17.75 -21.44 -18.70
CA CYS A 1017 19.14 -21.64 -19.14
C CYS A 1017 19.47 -20.81 -20.38
N ASP A 1018 18.54 -20.72 -21.34
CA ASP A 1018 18.68 -19.93 -22.57
C ASP A 1018 19.02 -18.45 -22.30
N THR A 1019 18.64 -17.89 -21.13
CA THR A 1019 18.94 -16.49 -20.74
C THR A 1019 20.42 -16.23 -20.43
N VAL A 1020 21.20 -17.27 -20.15
CA VAL A 1020 22.63 -17.17 -19.79
C VAL A 1020 23.57 -17.85 -20.80
N GLU A 1021 23.03 -18.48 -21.85
CA GLU A 1021 23.81 -19.07 -22.94
C GLU A 1021 24.03 -18.11 -24.13
N SER A 1022 24.84 -18.53 -25.10
CA SER A 1022 24.96 -17.93 -26.44
C SER A 1022 25.25 -16.41 -26.51
N GLY A 1023 25.79 -15.82 -25.43
CA GLY A 1023 26.05 -14.39 -25.33
C GLY A 1023 24.87 -13.53 -24.85
N HIS A 1024 23.84 -14.15 -24.26
CA HIS A 1024 22.67 -13.49 -23.68
C HIS A 1024 22.81 -13.11 -22.19
N ASP A 1025 23.87 -13.55 -21.51
CA ASP A 1025 24.16 -13.28 -20.08
C ASP A 1025 24.39 -11.78 -19.78
N PHE A 1026 23.30 -11.02 -19.75
CA PHE A 1026 23.29 -9.59 -19.48
C PHE A 1026 23.61 -9.25 -18.02
N PHE A 1027 23.52 -10.22 -17.10
CA PHE A 1027 23.76 -10.02 -15.68
C PHE A 1027 25.10 -10.60 -15.20
N LEU A 1028 25.94 -11.05 -16.14
CA LEU A 1028 27.33 -11.50 -15.90
C LEU A 1028 27.43 -12.66 -14.90
N LEU A 1029 26.46 -13.57 -14.92
CA LEU A 1029 26.44 -14.76 -14.07
C LEU A 1029 27.60 -15.70 -14.40
N GLY A 1030 27.84 -15.97 -15.69
CA GLY A 1030 28.92 -16.85 -16.15
C GLY A 1030 30.29 -16.24 -15.92
N HIS A 1031 30.41 -14.92 -16.07
CA HIS A 1031 31.65 -14.17 -15.80
C HIS A 1031 32.03 -14.20 -14.32
N ASP A 1032 31.13 -13.78 -13.44
CA ASP A 1032 31.44 -13.64 -12.02
C ASP A 1032 31.55 -14.98 -11.27
N PHE A 1033 31.07 -16.09 -11.87
CA PHE A 1033 30.94 -17.40 -11.20
C PHE A 1033 32.23 -17.90 -10.54
N ALA A 1034 33.39 -17.71 -11.17
CA ALA A 1034 34.67 -18.13 -10.59
C ALA A 1034 34.95 -17.37 -9.27
N SER A 1035 34.93 -16.03 -9.32
CA SER A 1035 35.15 -15.18 -8.15
C SER A 1035 34.08 -15.35 -7.06
N TYR A 1036 32.85 -15.70 -7.44
CA TYR A 1036 31.76 -16.02 -6.51
C TYR A 1036 32.05 -17.30 -5.70
N LEU A 1037 32.58 -18.33 -6.36
CA LEU A 1037 33.00 -19.57 -5.70
C LEU A 1037 34.25 -19.36 -4.83
N GLU A 1038 35.17 -18.49 -5.25
CA GLU A 1038 36.36 -18.11 -4.46
C GLU A 1038 35.98 -17.36 -3.17
N ALA A 1039 35.05 -16.40 -3.25
CA ALA A 1039 34.51 -15.70 -2.07
C ALA A 1039 33.78 -16.65 -1.10
N HIS A 1040 33.05 -17.65 -1.63
CA HIS A 1040 32.44 -18.70 -0.80
C HIS A 1040 33.48 -19.60 -0.12
N ALA A 1041 34.58 -19.94 -0.80
CA ALA A 1041 35.68 -20.69 -0.22
C ALA A 1041 36.43 -19.89 0.86
N ALA A 1042 36.56 -18.56 0.68
CA ALA A 1042 37.08 -17.66 1.70
C ALA A 1042 36.15 -17.62 2.94
N ALA A 1043 34.83 -17.53 2.74
CA ALA A 1043 33.85 -17.57 3.83
C ALA A 1043 33.86 -18.91 4.58
N ASP A 1044 33.95 -20.05 3.88
CA ASP A 1044 34.10 -21.36 4.51
C ASP A 1044 35.39 -21.44 5.34
N LYS A 1045 36.54 -21.01 4.78
CA LYS A 1045 37.82 -20.97 5.50
C LYS A 1045 37.75 -20.09 6.75
N ALA A 1046 37.10 -18.93 6.65
CA ALA A 1046 36.91 -18.01 7.77
C ALA A 1046 36.01 -18.61 8.87
N PHE A 1047 34.95 -19.34 8.51
CA PHE A 1047 34.01 -19.93 9.46
C PHE A 1047 34.63 -21.07 10.30
N VAL A 1048 35.68 -21.73 9.79
CA VAL A 1048 36.46 -22.71 10.56
C VAL A 1048 37.24 -22.03 11.70
N ASP A 1049 37.74 -20.80 11.49
CA ASP A 1049 38.31 -19.99 12.57
C ASP A 1049 37.22 -19.17 13.27
N GLN A 1050 36.57 -19.82 14.24
CA GLN A 1050 35.55 -19.19 15.06
C GLN A 1050 36.04 -17.96 15.86
N LYS A 1051 37.35 -17.79 16.16
CA LYS A 1051 37.85 -16.57 16.81
C LYS A 1051 37.81 -15.40 15.83
N SER A 1052 38.35 -15.60 14.62
CA SER A 1052 38.36 -14.57 13.57
C SER A 1052 36.95 -14.27 13.07
N TRP A 1053 36.10 -15.28 12.86
CA TRP A 1053 34.69 -15.08 12.48
C TRP A 1053 33.93 -14.24 13.51
N THR A 1054 34.11 -14.53 14.81
CA THR A 1054 33.45 -13.75 15.87
C THR A 1054 33.98 -12.32 15.94
N LYS A 1055 35.29 -12.10 15.74
CA LYS A 1055 35.88 -10.75 15.64
C LYS A 1055 35.24 -9.94 14.50
N MET A 1056 35.17 -10.49 13.28
CA MET A 1056 34.54 -9.81 12.14
C MET A 1056 33.05 -9.53 12.38
N SER A 1057 32.35 -10.46 13.05
CA SER A 1057 30.93 -10.32 13.43
C SER A 1057 30.70 -9.17 14.41
N ILE A 1058 31.58 -9.01 15.41
CA ILE A 1058 31.56 -7.88 16.35
C ILE A 1058 31.88 -6.56 15.62
N LEU A 1059 32.96 -6.53 14.83
CA LEU A 1059 33.38 -5.34 14.09
C LEU A 1059 32.31 -4.85 13.12
N SER A 1060 31.54 -5.76 12.52
CA SER A 1060 30.36 -5.44 11.69
C SER A 1060 29.32 -4.63 12.46
N SER A 1061 28.82 -5.12 13.60
CA SER A 1061 27.88 -4.38 14.45
C SER A 1061 28.47 -3.06 14.95
N ALA A 1062 29.75 -3.07 15.37
CA ALA A 1062 30.46 -1.90 15.87
C ALA A 1062 30.65 -0.78 14.84
N SER A 1063 30.50 -1.10 13.55
CA SER A 1063 30.66 -0.18 12.42
C SER A 1063 29.33 0.21 11.77
N SER A 1064 28.22 -0.06 12.45
CA SER A 1064 26.87 0.14 11.88
C SER A 1064 26.26 1.53 12.13
N GLY A 1065 26.92 2.40 12.91
CA GLY A 1065 26.42 3.71 13.33
C GLY A 1065 25.98 4.63 12.20
N ARG A 1066 26.78 4.72 11.12
CA ARG A 1066 26.47 5.48 9.88
C ARG A 1066 25.15 5.08 9.22
N PHE A 1067 24.65 3.86 9.46
CA PHE A 1067 23.45 3.32 8.80
C PHE A 1067 22.19 3.36 9.68
N SER A 1068 22.21 4.06 10.82
CA SER A 1068 20.97 4.41 11.52
C SER A 1068 20.13 5.38 10.67
N SER A 1069 18.82 5.11 10.55
CA SER A 1069 17.90 6.04 9.90
C SER A 1069 17.73 7.37 10.64
N ASP A 1070 18.16 7.47 11.90
CA ASP A 1070 18.22 8.74 12.63
C ASP A 1070 19.22 9.68 11.97
N LYS A 1071 20.42 9.18 11.64
CA LYS A 1071 21.48 9.94 10.97
C LYS A 1071 20.99 10.45 9.61
N THR A 1072 20.37 9.58 8.82
CA THR A 1072 19.72 9.94 7.54
C THR A 1072 18.69 11.05 7.72
N VAL A 1073 17.77 10.93 8.69
CA VAL A 1073 16.69 11.91 8.90
C VAL A 1073 17.21 13.23 9.44
N ALA A 1074 18.24 13.23 10.30
CA ALA A 1074 18.89 14.46 10.76
C ALA A 1074 19.58 15.22 9.61
N GLU A 1075 20.20 14.52 8.65
CA GLU A 1075 20.74 15.15 7.44
C GLU A 1075 19.65 15.71 6.53
N TYR A 1076 18.52 15.02 6.34
CA TYR A 1076 17.38 15.58 5.59
C TYR A 1076 16.77 16.80 6.29
N ALA A 1077 16.57 16.75 7.62
CA ALA A 1077 15.99 17.85 8.38
C ALA A 1077 16.81 19.14 8.27
N SER A 1078 18.14 19.03 8.41
CA SER A 1078 19.07 20.16 8.39
C SER A 1078 19.46 20.64 6.99
N LYS A 1079 19.58 19.74 6.00
CA LYS A 1079 20.13 20.05 4.65
C LYS A 1079 19.07 20.09 3.53
N THR A 1080 17.85 19.61 3.78
CA THR A 1080 16.79 19.50 2.76
C THR A 1080 15.50 20.20 3.22
N TRP A 1081 14.93 19.85 4.38
CA TRP A 1081 13.58 20.32 4.77
C TRP A 1081 13.56 21.65 5.53
N GLY A 1082 14.62 21.95 6.29
CA GLY A 1082 14.65 23.12 7.18
C GLY A 1082 13.70 22.99 8.37
N ILE A 1083 13.65 21.80 8.99
CA ILE A 1083 12.81 21.54 10.18
C ILE A 1083 13.67 21.33 11.42
N GLU A 1084 13.14 21.73 12.58
CA GLU A 1084 13.79 21.60 13.89
C GLU A 1084 13.01 20.63 14.81
N PRO A 1085 13.66 19.98 15.78
CA PRO A 1085 12.97 19.14 16.77
C PRO A 1085 11.97 19.95 17.62
N CYS A 1086 10.74 19.47 17.72
CA CYS A 1086 9.67 20.10 18.48
C CYS A 1086 9.21 19.17 19.61
N LYS A 1087 10.06 19.01 20.63
CA LYS A 1087 9.81 18.07 21.73
C LYS A 1087 8.63 18.52 22.61
N CYS A 1088 7.65 17.63 22.78
CA CYS A 1088 6.53 17.79 23.69
C CYS A 1088 6.99 17.52 25.14
N PRO A 1089 6.66 18.39 26.11
CA PRO A 1089 7.09 18.23 27.50
C PRO A 1089 6.47 17.00 28.18
N ILE A 1090 7.17 16.46 29.19
CA ILE A 1090 6.71 15.28 29.95
C ILE A 1090 5.87 15.75 31.15
N GLY A 1091 4.62 16.09 30.87
CA GLY A 1091 3.64 16.61 31.83
C GLY A 1091 2.98 17.89 31.31
N LEU A 1092 1.72 18.13 31.72
CA LEU A 1092 0.91 19.28 31.26
C LEU A 1092 0.96 20.50 32.22
N ASN A 1093 1.89 20.52 33.17
CA ASN A 1093 1.98 21.54 34.23
C ASN A 1093 2.97 22.69 33.90
N GLU A 1094 3.07 23.10 32.63
CA GLU A 1094 3.76 24.32 32.15
C GLU A 1094 2.94 25.05 31.07
#